data_AF-A0A9E4C657-F1
#
_entry.id   AF-A0A9E4C657-F1
#
_cell.length_a   1.000
_cell.length_b   1.000
_cell.length_c   1.000
_cell.angle_alpha   90.00
_cell.angle_beta   90.00
_cell.angle_gamma   90.00
#
_symmetry.space_group_name_H-M   'P 1'
#
loop_
_entity.id
_entity.type
_entity.pdbx_description
1 polymer ?
#
loop_
_entity_poly.entity_id
_entity_poly.type
_entity_poly.pdbx_seq_one_letter_code
_entity_poly.pdbx_strand_id
1 'polypeptide(L)'
;MTLNLDVPWHRESFDLFIYQRLPRLLGERLPLADYQVEQQDSYTFSIKLSLGLGDASVEVEYRRDGLFHIEGNYRVVVPYPDRRELDQARILCVGEQLYDFIDQRLEAAPEQLAWDGDLVRSWLPLDAWLRDFHLEETSQYLQATNWLDRYTHLRRLTLIPIVGEPFVGQDVFPYSQYGLVCPYCIPEGPNIGRILEVARGARIRDGKLERIDEDPDSILGFSASMVPFLEHDDTNRALMGINMMRQWTSAADTAAPVHATGWFRQQHDQRLASKGHKPEPALVQTGYEPEAADFWGGYNLLTAFIMWDGDTFEDGLVISESAAARMDFPTAVGVGDRISNRHGAKAVVTRILPDADMPQLPDGTPIELIFSPTSMVSRLNFGQQREAVMGRLAQAEGTPAVVPPFQAPGEEMLKARLTAAELPEDGMEQLTLKGAKLPYRSTVGWVYWGLLAAHTAAERLETAVAGVGGPELDMMAYGALSEAGAVANIHALFNTAAAERPDANGLGQRLTTGPMSASPPPAPRFALLQQLLGMAGIRAELASGELRFSFAEPEGLTLARPVSHPWASGRQVGTVGDPGALPAETEFEPIRDCYEDLVEANTRLQRIVDSEAPEALVGPAVAQVTQRVEDFFIALLRPEHLHFRARPLFSGRAALVSESELNLDQVGLPEEMAWALFGPQVEREIGRAEEVAQRSPRAAEVLDAIMERSWVLLYSAQRVLVDDGPASTAVMAFRPRRLAGAAVRVHPRVCRLMELDFDGDQIEVFLPLTEEAQAEAETALSVAGHIQRDADIWRYVADNWRSCAARRKAAPKWSD
;
A
#
# COMPACT_ATOMS: atom_id res chain seq x y z
N MET A 1 -20.20 10.79 19.72
CA MET A 1 -19.82 10.01 18.51
C MET A 1 -18.72 10.68 17.71
N THR A 2 -17.68 11.17 18.39
CA THR A 2 -16.45 11.71 17.77
C THR A 2 -15.29 11.46 18.72
N LEU A 3 -14.18 10.98 18.20
CA LEU A 3 -12.89 11.25 18.85
C LEU A 3 -12.61 12.72 18.55
N ASN A 4 -12.28 13.48 19.59
CA ASN A 4 -11.75 14.84 19.53
C ASN A 4 -12.75 16.00 19.77
N LEU A 5 -12.39 16.84 20.74
CA LEU A 5 -13.03 18.12 21.07
C LEU A 5 -12.61 19.25 20.11
N ASP A 6 -11.55 19.05 19.33
CA ASP A 6 -10.94 20.08 18.47
C ASP A 6 -11.41 20.06 17.01
N VAL A 7 -12.33 19.14 16.66
CA VAL A 7 -13.02 19.10 15.36
C VAL A 7 -14.54 19.23 15.61
N PRO A 8 -15.01 20.44 15.95
CA PRO A 8 -16.32 20.63 16.57
C PRO A 8 -17.50 20.19 15.68
N TRP A 9 -17.35 20.26 14.35
CA TRP A 9 -18.45 19.99 13.42
C TRP A 9 -18.97 18.56 13.43
N HIS A 10 -18.12 17.57 13.69
CA HIS A 10 -18.58 16.17 13.80
C HIS A 10 -19.50 16.01 15.01
N ARG A 11 -19.15 16.67 16.12
CA ARG A 11 -19.91 16.62 17.36
C ARG A 11 -21.19 17.45 17.23
N GLU A 12 -21.08 18.66 16.71
CA GLU A 12 -22.22 19.55 16.46
C GLU A 12 -23.25 18.89 15.53
N SER A 13 -22.81 18.26 14.44
CA SER A 13 -23.69 17.51 13.52
C SER A 13 -24.41 16.36 14.24
N PHE A 14 -23.67 15.58 15.04
CA PHE A 14 -24.23 14.46 15.78
C PHE A 14 -25.22 14.90 16.86
N ASP A 15 -24.86 15.92 17.65
CA ASP A 15 -25.71 16.49 18.69
C ASP A 15 -27.00 17.04 18.07
N LEU A 16 -26.92 17.73 16.93
CA LEU A 16 -28.08 18.21 16.18
C LEU A 16 -28.99 17.06 15.72
N PHE A 17 -28.39 15.96 15.25
CA PHE A 17 -29.13 14.76 14.86
C PHE A 17 -29.88 14.15 16.06
N ILE A 18 -29.18 13.87 17.16
CA ILE A 18 -29.76 13.21 18.34
C ILE A 18 -30.82 14.06 19.02
N TYR A 19 -30.52 15.34 19.30
CA TYR A 19 -31.39 16.17 20.13
C TYR A 19 -32.53 16.84 19.35
N GLN A 20 -32.44 16.95 18.02
CA GLN A 20 -33.44 17.69 17.24
C GLN A 20 -34.02 16.90 16.06
N ARG A 21 -33.19 16.25 15.23
CA ARG A 21 -33.69 15.65 13.98
C ARG A 21 -34.30 14.27 14.18
N LEU A 22 -33.65 13.40 14.94
CA LEU A 22 -34.14 12.06 15.26
C LEU A 22 -35.51 12.09 15.97
N PRO A 23 -35.74 12.85 17.06
CA PRO A 23 -37.06 12.90 17.70
C PRO A 23 -38.15 13.42 16.76
N ARG A 24 -37.83 14.38 15.88
CA ARG A 24 -38.76 14.86 14.86
C ARG A 24 -39.13 13.77 13.86
N LEU A 25 -38.14 13.07 13.29
CA LEU A 25 -38.35 11.96 12.36
C LEU A 25 -39.20 10.85 13.03
N LEU A 26 -38.87 10.49 14.27
CA LEU A 26 -39.63 9.49 15.01
C LEU A 26 -41.07 9.96 15.26
N GLY A 27 -41.30 11.23 15.60
CA GLY A 27 -42.65 11.77 15.77
C GLY A 27 -43.47 11.86 14.49
N GLU A 28 -42.83 11.97 13.33
CA GLU A 28 -43.48 11.93 12.01
C GLU A 28 -43.86 10.49 11.58
N ARG A 29 -43.15 9.47 12.10
CA ARG A 29 -43.31 8.06 11.70
C ARG A 29 -43.96 7.17 12.75
N LEU A 30 -43.92 7.52 14.03
CA LEU A 30 -44.39 6.74 15.18
C LEU A 30 -45.30 7.59 16.09
N PRO A 31 -46.19 6.98 16.89
CA PRO A 31 -46.99 7.68 17.90
C PRO A 31 -46.14 8.05 19.14
N LEU A 32 -45.13 8.90 18.92
CA LEU A 32 -44.17 9.32 19.93
C LEU A 32 -44.81 10.24 20.97
N ALA A 33 -44.83 9.82 22.23
CA ALA A 33 -45.34 10.59 23.37
C ALA A 33 -44.22 11.33 24.12
N ASP A 34 -43.05 10.72 24.28
CA ASP A 34 -41.87 11.33 24.91
C ASP A 34 -40.56 10.81 24.31
N TYR A 35 -39.53 11.65 24.33
CA TYR A 35 -38.17 11.36 23.86
C TYR A 35 -37.16 12.01 24.81
N GLN A 36 -36.36 11.19 25.50
CA GLN A 36 -35.34 11.66 26.43
C GLN A 36 -33.97 11.08 26.08
N VAL A 37 -32.95 11.91 26.19
CA VAL A 37 -31.55 11.51 26.02
C VAL A 37 -30.83 11.74 27.35
N GLU A 38 -30.30 10.67 27.93
CA GLU A 38 -29.53 10.71 29.18
C GLU A 38 -28.05 10.43 28.87
N GLN A 39 -27.19 11.43 29.08
CA GLN A 39 -25.75 11.24 28.98
C GLN A 39 -25.24 10.53 30.25
N GLN A 40 -24.59 9.38 30.09
CA GLN A 40 -24.08 8.57 31.20
C GLN A 40 -22.62 8.92 31.52
N ASP A 41 -21.81 9.16 30.49
CA ASP A 41 -20.42 9.62 30.62
C ASP A 41 -20.01 10.48 29.40
N SER A 42 -18.70 10.69 29.18
CA SER A 42 -18.20 11.53 28.08
C SER A 42 -18.55 10.99 26.69
N TYR A 43 -18.82 9.69 26.57
CA TYR A 43 -19.09 9.01 25.31
C TYR A 43 -20.41 8.25 25.35
N THR A 44 -20.81 7.66 26.47
CA THR A 44 -22.02 6.84 26.56
C THR A 44 -23.29 7.68 26.78
N PHE A 45 -24.36 7.35 26.06
CA PHE A 45 -25.70 7.92 26.28
C PHE A 45 -26.79 6.84 26.17
N SER A 46 -27.97 7.12 26.72
CA SER A 46 -29.17 6.33 26.47
C SER A 46 -30.31 7.17 25.91
N ILE A 47 -31.05 6.59 24.96
CA ILE A 47 -32.28 7.17 24.41
C ILE A 47 -33.45 6.41 25.02
N LYS A 48 -34.33 7.12 25.71
CA LYS A 48 -35.61 6.60 26.20
C LYS A 48 -36.73 7.13 25.33
N LEU A 49 -37.49 6.21 24.74
CA LEU A 49 -38.64 6.49 23.90
C LEU A 49 -39.91 6.05 24.63
N SER A 50 -40.92 6.90 24.66
CA SER A 50 -42.26 6.53 25.14
C SER A 50 -43.26 6.67 23.98
N LEU A 51 -43.92 5.58 23.60
CA LEU A 51 -45.00 5.59 22.59
C LEU A 51 -46.36 5.57 23.27
N GLY A 52 -47.29 6.41 22.80
CA GLY A 52 -48.63 6.55 23.39
C GLY A 52 -49.74 6.05 22.47
N LEU A 53 -50.55 5.10 22.92
CA LEU A 53 -51.79 4.70 22.23
C LEU A 53 -52.96 4.65 23.23
N GLY A 54 -53.80 5.69 23.22
CA GLY A 54 -54.91 5.79 24.16
C GLY A 54 -54.43 5.85 25.62
N ASP A 55 -54.86 4.90 26.46
CA ASP A 55 -54.55 4.85 27.90
C ASP A 55 -53.27 4.05 28.25
N ALA A 56 -52.54 3.52 27.26
CA ALA A 56 -51.33 2.71 27.47
C ALA A 56 -50.07 3.38 26.88
N SER A 57 -48.95 3.27 27.60
CA SER A 57 -47.63 3.75 27.17
C SER A 57 -46.61 2.63 27.17
N VAL A 58 -45.79 2.55 26.12
CA VAL A 58 -44.66 1.61 26.02
C VAL A 58 -43.36 2.38 26.08
N GLU A 59 -42.46 2.00 26.99
CA GLU A 59 -41.14 2.59 27.14
C GLU A 59 -40.05 1.66 26.63
N VAL A 60 -39.12 2.20 25.83
CA VAL A 60 -37.96 1.47 25.30
C VAL A 60 -36.70 2.30 25.52
N GLU A 61 -35.68 1.69 26.14
CA GLU A 61 -34.34 2.27 26.30
C GLU A 61 -33.36 1.65 25.29
N TYR A 62 -32.58 2.50 24.63
CA TYR A 62 -31.43 2.17 23.79
C TYR A 62 -30.17 2.73 24.47
N ARG A 63 -29.21 1.89 24.85
CA ARG A 63 -27.92 2.33 25.45
C ARG A 63 -26.81 2.29 24.42
N ARG A 64 -26.00 3.34 24.30
CA ARG A 64 -24.97 3.41 23.27
C ARG A 64 -23.69 4.06 23.76
N ASP A 65 -22.58 3.44 23.37
CA ASP A 65 -21.29 4.12 23.35
C ASP A 65 -21.31 5.13 22.20
N GLY A 66 -20.89 6.35 22.51
CA GLY A 66 -20.72 7.44 21.58
C GLY A 66 -19.31 7.50 21.01
N LEU A 67 -18.61 6.38 20.90
CA LEU A 67 -17.50 6.16 20.00
C LEU A 67 -17.92 5.11 18.97
N PHE A 68 -17.70 5.39 17.68
CA PHE A 68 -17.95 4.39 16.66
C PHE A 68 -16.84 3.35 16.70
N HIS A 69 -17.19 2.09 16.97
CA HIS A 69 -16.25 0.99 16.90
C HIS A 69 -16.91 -0.31 16.44
N ILE A 70 -16.19 -1.13 15.67
CA ILE A 70 -16.56 -2.51 15.35
C ILE A 70 -15.49 -3.42 15.94
N GLU A 71 -15.89 -4.40 16.75
CA GLU A 71 -14.97 -5.41 17.32
C GLU A 71 -13.76 -4.80 18.05
N GLY A 72 -13.95 -3.63 18.68
CA GLY A 72 -12.91 -2.88 19.39
C GLY A 72 -12.15 -1.85 18.55
N ASN A 73 -12.41 -1.77 17.25
CA ASN A 73 -11.69 -0.88 16.33
C ASN A 73 -12.43 0.42 16.09
N TYR A 74 -11.81 1.56 16.42
CA TYR A 74 -12.44 2.87 16.21
C TYR A 74 -12.63 3.19 14.73
N ARG A 75 -13.73 3.86 14.44
CA ARG A 75 -14.10 4.33 13.11
C ARG A 75 -14.41 5.82 13.13
N VAL A 76 -14.18 6.46 12.00
CA VAL A 76 -14.58 7.83 11.72
C VAL A 76 -15.51 7.84 10.51
N VAL A 77 -16.60 8.58 10.61
CA VAL A 77 -17.53 8.79 9.51
C VAL A 77 -17.07 10.05 8.78
N VAL A 78 -16.48 9.86 7.60
CA VAL A 78 -15.91 10.96 6.81
C VAL A 78 -17.06 11.75 6.17
N PRO A 79 -17.10 13.08 6.30
CA PRO A 79 -18.11 13.90 5.64
C PRO A 79 -17.92 13.86 4.12
N TYR A 80 -19.02 14.03 3.39
CA TYR A 80 -19.00 14.21 1.94
C TYR A 80 -19.94 15.34 1.51
N PRO A 81 -19.62 16.04 0.41
CA PRO A 81 -20.50 17.05 -0.15
C PRO A 81 -21.55 16.44 -1.10
N ASP A 82 -22.69 17.09 -1.25
CA ASP A 82 -23.73 16.71 -2.22
C ASP A 82 -23.37 17.04 -3.69
N ARG A 83 -22.31 17.82 -3.92
CA ARG A 83 -21.80 18.26 -5.24
C ARG A 83 -20.31 18.63 -5.16
N ARG A 84 -19.67 18.86 -6.32
CA ARG A 84 -18.22 19.16 -6.40
C ARG A 84 -17.85 20.60 -6.00
N GLU A 85 -18.70 21.56 -6.30
CA GLU A 85 -18.49 22.98 -5.98
C GLU A 85 -18.65 23.24 -4.48
N LEU A 86 -17.55 23.14 -3.73
CA LEU A 86 -17.58 23.18 -2.25
C LEU A 86 -18.14 24.47 -1.66
N ASP A 87 -18.01 25.60 -2.37
CA ASP A 87 -18.59 26.89 -2.01
C ASP A 87 -20.13 26.91 -2.07
N GLN A 88 -20.72 25.98 -2.81
CA GLN A 88 -22.17 25.82 -3.00
C GLN A 88 -22.71 24.50 -2.45
N ALA A 89 -21.82 23.61 -2.01
CA ALA A 89 -22.17 22.28 -1.56
C ALA A 89 -22.82 22.29 -0.18
N ARG A 90 -23.76 21.36 0.02
CA ARG A 90 -24.17 20.93 1.35
C ARG A 90 -23.24 19.80 1.78
N ILE A 91 -22.60 19.95 2.93
CA ILE A 91 -21.74 18.95 3.55
C ILE A 91 -22.57 18.06 4.47
N LEU A 92 -22.55 16.76 4.20
CA LEU A 92 -23.20 15.74 5.02
C LEU A 92 -22.18 15.19 6.01
N CYS A 93 -22.22 15.68 7.25
CA CYS A 93 -21.48 15.11 8.37
C CYS A 93 -22.21 13.89 8.94
N VAL A 94 -21.66 13.30 10.00
CA VAL A 94 -22.18 12.04 10.56
C VAL A 94 -23.66 12.09 10.96
N GLY A 95 -24.14 13.19 11.51
CA GLY A 95 -25.54 13.35 11.91
C GLY A 95 -26.49 13.49 10.73
N GLU A 96 -26.08 14.18 9.65
CA GLU A 96 -26.81 14.19 8.38
C GLU A 96 -26.89 12.78 7.77
N GLN A 97 -25.76 12.07 7.72
CA GLN A 97 -25.69 10.74 7.13
C GLN A 97 -26.53 9.72 7.91
N LEU A 98 -26.47 9.76 9.25
CA LEU A 98 -27.31 8.91 10.11
C LEU A 98 -28.80 9.20 9.95
N TYR A 99 -29.16 10.48 9.82
CA TYR A 99 -30.54 10.87 9.56
C TYR A 99 -31.04 10.25 8.25
N ASP A 100 -30.30 10.44 7.16
CA ASP A 100 -30.69 9.93 5.84
C ASP A 100 -30.74 8.39 5.84
N PHE A 101 -29.77 7.74 6.51
CA PHE A 101 -29.73 6.28 6.63
C PHE A 101 -30.96 5.70 7.34
N ILE A 102 -31.44 6.37 8.39
CA ILE A 102 -32.61 5.95 9.16
C ILE A 102 -33.90 6.33 8.44
N ASP A 103 -34.02 7.53 7.89
CA ASP A 103 -35.24 7.99 7.17
C ASP A 103 -35.56 7.10 5.96
N GLN A 104 -34.54 6.62 5.25
CA GLN A 104 -34.72 5.68 4.14
C GLN A 104 -35.24 4.29 4.56
N ARG A 105 -35.05 3.90 5.84
CA ARG A 105 -35.44 2.58 6.37
C ARG A 105 -36.67 2.61 7.25
N LEU A 106 -36.97 3.76 7.87
CA LEU A 106 -38.06 3.90 8.82
C LEU A 106 -39.39 4.15 8.12
N GLU A 107 -40.21 3.11 8.05
CA GLU A 107 -41.58 3.19 7.54
C GLU A 107 -42.55 3.80 8.56
N ALA A 108 -43.63 4.41 8.06
CA ALA A 108 -44.68 4.95 8.89
C ALA A 108 -45.46 3.83 9.61
N ALA A 109 -45.65 4.00 10.92
CA ALA A 109 -46.43 3.12 11.76
C ALA A 109 -47.90 2.99 11.28
N PRO A 110 -48.46 1.76 11.24
CA PRO A 110 -49.89 1.57 11.02
C PRO A 110 -50.72 2.18 12.16
N GLU A 111 -51.83 2.86 11.83
CA GLU A 111 -52.69 3.59 12.79
C GLU A 111 -53.35 2.71 13.88
N GLN A 112 -53.41 1.38 13.70
CA GLN A 112 -54.19 0.46 14.54
C GLN A 112 -53.34 -0.67 15.15
N LEU A 113 -52.02 -0.52 15.21
CA LEU A 113 -51.12 -1.54 15.78
C LEU A 113 -51.10 -1.45 17.32
N ALA A 114 -51.22 -2.59 18.01
CA ALA A 114 -50.98 -2.64 19.45
C ALA A 114 -49.46 -2.73 19.69
N TRP A 115 -48.88 -1.67 20.25
CA TRP A 115 -47.44 -1.61 20.49
C TRP A 115 -47.04 -2.30 21.79
N ASP A 116 -45.93 -3.01 21.76
CA ASP A 116 -45.18 -3.49 22.93
C ASP A 116 -43.67 -3.26 22.71
N GLY A 117 -42.86 -3.51 23.73
CA GLY A 117 -41.42 -3.22 23.67
C GLY A 117 -40.67 -4.02 22.59
N ASP A 118 -41.08 -5.24 22.30
CA ASP A 118 -40.45 -6.10 21.30
C ASP A 118 -40.81 -5.65 19.88
N LEU A 119 -42.06 -5.22 19.67
CA LEU A 119 -42.53 -4.66 18.42
C LEU A 119 -41.87 -3.31 18.11
N VAL A 120 -41.68 -2.44 19.12
CA VAL A 120 -40.91 -1.20 18.96
C VAL A 120 -39.47 -1.50 18.56
N ARG A 121 -38.80 -2.46 19.22
CA ARG A 121 -37.43 -2.84 18.87
C ARG A 121 -37.32 -3.50 17.50
N SER A 122 -38.38 -4.15 17.03
CA SER A 122 -38.44 -4.74 15.69
C SER A 122 -38.69 -3.69 14.61
N TRP A 123 -39.50 -2.65 14.91
CA TRP A 123 -39.82 -1.57 13.97
C TRP A 123 -38.74 -0.49 13.88
N LEU A 124 -38.12 -0.17 15.02
CA LEU A 124 -36.96 0.69 15.14
C LEU A 124 -35.79 -0.13 15.71
N PRO A 125 -35.19 -1.02 14.90
CA PRO A 125 -34.01 -1.78 15.30
C PRO A 125 -32.76 -0.88 15.22
N LEU A 126 -32.79 0.26 15.90
CA LEU A 126 -31.73 1.27 15.91
C LEU A 126 -30.37 0.65 16.23
N ASP A 127 -30.37 -0.39 17.06
CA ASP A 127 -29.20 -1.15 17.43
C ASP A 127 -28.52 -1.87 16.27
N ALA A 128 -29.32 -2.47 15.39
CA ALA A 128 -28.85 -3.16 14.20
C ALA A 128 -28.50 -2.14 13.11
N TRP A 129 -29.36 -1.14 12.88
CA TRP A 129 -29.13 -0.09 11.89
C TRP A 129 -27.85 0.69 12.15
N LEU A 130 -27.53 1.01 13.41
CA LEU A 130 -26.25 1.63 13.72
C LEU A 130 -25.07 0.70 13.41
N ARG A 131 -25.19 -0.63 13.62
CA ARG A 131 -24.14 -1.58 13.20
C ARG A 131 -24.00 -1.61 11.68
N ASP A 132 -25.12 -1.71 10.96
CA ASP A 132 -25.16 -1.73 9.50
C ASP A 132 -24.62 -0.43 8.89
N PHE A 133 -24.86 0.71 9.54
CA PHE A 133 -24.30 2.00 9.13
C PHE A 133 -22.77 2.01 9.12
N HIS A 134 -22.11 1.16 9.91
CA HIS A 134 -20.65 1.05 9.86
C HIS A 134 -20.13 0.29 8.63
N LEU A 135 -21.01 -0.38 7.89
CA LEU A 135 -20.68 -1.03 6.61
C LEU A 135 -20.71 -0.04 5.44
N GLU A 136 -21.26 1.16 5.64
CA GLU A 136 -21.24 2.23 4.63
C GLU A 136 -19.81 2.68 4.33
N GLU A 137 -19.54 3.04 3.07
CA GLU A 137 -18.20 3.41 2.58
C GLU A 137 -17.59 4.63 3.29
N THR A 138 -18.43 5.51 3.84
CA THR A 138 -18.02 6.71 4.58
C THR A 138 -17.53 6.40 5.99
N SER A 139 -17.87 5.23 6.54
CA SER A 139 -17.36 4.76 7.82
C SER A 139 -16.01 4.11 7.61
N GLN A 140 -14.92 4.77 8.03
CA GLN A 140 -13.54 4.30 7.82
C GLN A 140 -12.88 3.94 9.13
N TYR A 141 -11.99 2.93 9.14
CA TYR A 141 -11.15 2.66 10.31
C TYR A 141 -10.26 3.86 10.62
N LEU A 142 -10.24 4.29 11.89
CA LEU A 142 -9.43 5.42 12.30
C LEU A 142 -7.94 5.12 12.06
N GLN A 143 -7.36 5.88 11.15
CA GLN A 143 -5.91 6.01 10.99
C GLN A 143 -5.32 6.71 12.23
N ALA A 144 -4.32 6.07 12.85
CA ALA A 144 -3.70 6.53 14.09
C ALA A 144 -2.21 6.16 14.17
N THR A 145 -1.50 6.22 13.03
CA THR A 145 -0.06 5.91 12.99
C THR A 145 0.75 6.87 13.87
N ASN A 146 0.36 8.14 13.89
CA ASN A 146 0.87 9.19 14.77
C ASN A 146 -0.20 10.27 14.95
N TRP A 147 0.13 11.33 15.69
CA TRP A 147 -0.79 12.44 15.93
C TRP A 147 -1.34 13.03 14.63
N LEU A 148 -0.46 13.23 13.64
CA LEU A 148 -0.79 13.92 12.39
C LEU A 148 -1.73 13.10 11.51
N ASP A 149 -1.49 11.79 11.42
CA ASP A 149 -2.36 10.82 10.73
C ASP A 149 -3.79 10.86 11.30
N ARG A 150 -3.89 10.77 12.63
CA ARG A 150 -5.15 10.83 13.38
C ARG A 150 -5.89 12.14 13.14
N TYR A 151 -5.19 13.27 13.28
CA TYR A 151 -5.81 14.58 13.21
C TYR A 151 -6.23 14.97 11.79
N THR A 152 -5.40 14.66 10.78
CA THR A 152 -5.77 14.86 9.37
C THR A 152 -6.93 13.95 8.98
N HIS A 153 -7.00 12.71 9.47
CA HIS A 153 -8.12 11.82 9.16
C HIS A 153 -9.46 12.33 9.72
N LEU A 154 -9.46 12.90 10.93
CA LEU A 154 -10.66 13.51 11.52
C LEU A 154 -11.14 14.76 10.76
N ARG A 155 -10.25 15.44 10.04
CA ARG A 155 -10.54 16.63 9.21
C ARG A 155 -10.68 16.32 7.71
N ARG A 156 -10.76 15.04 7.35
CA ARG A 156 -10.91 14.61 5.96
C ARG A 156 -12.30 14.94 5.43
N LEU A 157 -12.39 15.25 4.14
CA LEU A 157 -13.61 15.37 3.35
C LEU A 157 -13.44 14.49 2.11
N THR A 158 -14.41 13.62 1.82
CA THR A 158 -14.34 12.72 0.65
C THR A 158 -15.36 13.12 -0.40
N LEU A 159 -14.92 13.29 -1.64
CA LEU A 159 -15.79 13.42 -2.81
C LEU A 159 -16.17 11.99 -3.27
N ILE A 160 -17.32 11.50 -2.83
CA ILE A 160 -17.86 10.21 -3.30
C ILE A 160 -18.26 10.41 -4.77
N PRO A 161 -17.88 9.51 -5.69
CA PRO A 161 -18.37 9.56 -7.06
C PRO A 161 -19.90 9.53 -7.07
N ILE A 162 -20.54 10.53 -7.66
CA ILE A 162 -21.94 10.42 -8.03
C ILE A 162 -22.02 9.30 -9.07
N VAL A 163 -22.85 8.28 -8.82
CA VAL A 163 -22.98 7.09 -9.67
C VAL A 163 -23.05 7.50 -11.15
N GLY A 164 -22.07 7.07 -11.95
CA GLY A 164 -22.00 7.33 -13.39
C GLY A 164 -21.05 8.45 -13.84
N GLU A 165 -20.35 9.16 -12.94
CA GLU A 165 -19.37 10.18 -13.36
C GLU A 165 -17.96 9.60 -13.61
N PRO A 166 -17.45 9.57 -14.86
CA PRO A 166 -16.04 9.37 -15.10
C PRO A 166 -15.25 10.57 -14.56
N PHE A 167 -14.08 10.31 -13.97
CA PHE A 167 -13.16 11.38 -13.59
C PHE A 167 -12.61 12.05 -14.86
N VAL A 168 -13.11 13.24 -15.18
CA VAL A 168 -12.57 14.07 -16.27
C VAL A 168 -11.45 14.93 -15.68
N GLY A 169 -10.21 14.49 -15.90
CA GLY A 169 -9.01 15.11 -15.34
C GLY A 169 -8.66 16.45 -15.97
N GLN A 170 -9.28 17.54 -15.53
CA GLN A 170 -8.79 18.88 -15.85
C GLN A 170 -8.54 19.80 -14.64
N ASP A 171 -9.21 19.61 -13.49
CA ASP A 171 -8.95 20.41 -12.29
C ASP A 171 -8.85 19.53 -11.03
N VAL A 172 -7.63 19.17 -10.63
CA VAL A 172 -7.36 18.45 -9.36
C VAL A 172 -7.75 19.32 -8.15
N PHE A 173 -7.68 20.65 -8.30
CA PHE A 173 -8.04 21.62 -7.27
C PHE A 173 -8.75 22.84 -7.90
N PRO A 174 -10.08 22.80 -8.08
CA PRO A 174 -10.85 23.90 -8.65
C PRO A 174 -10.91 25.12 -7.71
N TYR A 175 -11.17 26.31 -8.27
CA TYR A 175 -11.21 27.56 -7.50
C TYR A 175 -12.23 27.56 -6.35
N SER A 176 -13.34 26.82 -6.48
CA SER A 176 -14.35 26.63 -5.44
C SER A 176 -13.80 25.99 -4.15
N GLN A 177 -12.62 25.39 -4.20
CA GLN A 177 -11.95 24.77 -3.06
C GLN A 177 -10.97 25.73 -2.33
N TYR A 178 -10.65 26.87 -2.95
CA TYR A 178 -9.62 27.78 -2.44
C TYR A 178 -10.00 28.35 -1.06
N GLY A 179 -9.13 28.11 -0.08
CA GLY A 179 -9.31 28.56 1.31
C GLY A 179 -10.31 27.72 2.12
N LEU A 180 -10.98 26.72 1.51
CA LEU A 180 -11.90 25.81 2.19
C LEU A 180 -11.22 24.47 2.54
N VAL A 181 -10.41 23.97 1.61
CA VAL A 181 -9.62 22.75 1.77
C VAL A 181 -8.15 23.03 1.43
N CYS A 182 -7.25 22.23 1.97
CA CYS A 182 -5.82 22.38 1.73
C CYS A 182 -5.45 21.95 0.30
N PRO A 183 -4.69 22.77 -0.45
CA PRO A 183 -4.22 22.41 -1.79
C PRO A 183 -3.07 21.40 -1.80
N TYR A 184 -2.37 21.20 -0.67
CA TYR A 184 -1.21 20.31 -0.58
C TYR A 184 -1.53 18.95 0.07
N CYS A 185 -2.59 18.85 0.88
CA CYS A 185 -2.94 17.62 1.61
C CYS A 185 -3.83 16.70 0.78
N ILE A 186 -3.34 16.28 -0.39
CA ILE A 186 -4.07 15.42 -1.34
C ILE A 186 -3.29 14.11 -1.50
N PRO A 187 -3.93 12.92 -1.49
CA PRO A 187 -3.19 11.68 -1.72
C PRO A 187 -2.78 11.54 -3.19
N GLU A 188 -1.69 10.82 -3.39
CA GLU A 188 -1.25 10.34 -4.70
C GLU A 188 -2.12 9.16 -5.18
N GLY A 189 -2.10 8.88 -6.48
CA GLY A 189 -2.77 7.72 -7.07
C GLY A 189 -4.23 7.96 -7.47
N PRO A 190 -5.09 6.90 -7.52
CA PRO A 190 -6.41 6.96 -8.15
C PRO A 190 -7.41 7.88 -7.44
N ASN A 191 -7.12 8.25 -6.19
CA ASN A 191 -7.97 9.11 -5.37
C ASN A 191 -7.52 10.58 -5.33
N ILE A 192 -6.55 10.97 -6.17
CA ILE A 192 -6.11 12.36 -6.30
C ILE A 192 -7.30 13.28 -6.59
N GLY A 193 -7.40 14.38 -5.84
CA GLY A 193 -8.51 15.35 -5.93
C GLY A 193 -9.85 14.86 -5.37
N ARG A 194 -9.95 13.63 -4.84
CA ARG A 194 -11.18 13.10 -4.21
C ARG A 194 -11.15 13.13 -2.69
N ILE A 195 -9.98 12.89 -2.11
CA ILE A 195 -9.77 12.93 -0.68
C ILE A 195 -9.11 14.27 -0.36
N LEU A 196 -9.79 15.08 0.44
CA LEU A 196 -9.40 16.44 0.77
C LEU A 196 -9.23 16.59 2.28
N GLU A 197 -8.44 17.57 2.71
CA GLU A 197 -8.34 17.97 4.12
C GLU A 197 -8.94 19.37 4.29
N VAL A 198 -9.84 19.55 5.25
CA VAL A 198 -10.41 20.87 5.58
C VAL A 198 -9.30 21.80 6.10
N ALA A 199 -9.14 22.95 5.43
CA ALA A 199 -8.12 23.95 5.76
C ALA A 199 -8.24 24.42 7.22
N ARG A 200 -7.12 24.82 7.83
CA ARG A 200 -7.07 25.24 9.24
C ARG A 200 -7.97 26.45 9.50
N GLY A 201 -8.02 27.37 8.54
CA GLY A 201 -8.91 28.54 8.48
C GLY A 201 -10.31 28.27 7.98
N ALA A 202 -10.76 27.01 7.92
CA ALA A 202 -12.11 26.63 7.49
C ALA A 202 -12.79 25.69 8.50
N ARG A 203 -14.12 25.69 8.50
CA ARG A 203 -14.95 24.77 9.30
C ARG A 203 -16.27 24.45 8.60
N ILE A 204 -16.86 23.33 8.99
CA ILE A 204 -18.22 23.00 8.58
C ILE A 204 -19.19 23.58 9.62
N ARG A 205 -20.20 24.34 9.16
CA ARG A 205 -21.27 24.91 9.98
C ARG A 205 -22.58 24.85 9.21
N ASP A 206 -23.64 24.39 9.85
CA ASP A 206 -24.99 24.30 9.25
C ASP A 206 -24.99 23.59 7.88
N GLY A 207 -24.16 22.55 7.75
CA GLY A 207 -23.99 21.80 6.51
C GLY A 207 -23.29 22.57 5.39
N LYS A 208 -22.54 23.63 5.68
CA LYS A 208 -21.73 24.38 4.71
C LYS A 208 -20.28 24.46 5.15
N LEU A 209 -19.36 24.43 4.19
CA LEU A 209 -17.94 24.64 4.45
C LEU A 209 -17.62 26.12 4.31
N GLU A 210 -17.22 26.76 5.42
CA GLU A 210 -17.02 28.21 5.50
C GLU A 210 -15.59 28.55 5.93
N ARG A 211 -15.02 29.57 5.28
CA ARG A 211 -13.76 30.19 5.69
C ARG A 211 -14.00 31.07 6.93
N ILE A 212 -13.15 30.95 7.93
CA ILE A 212 -13.22 31.68 9.20
C ILE A 212 -11.98 32.53 9.51
N ASP A 213 -10.91 32.35 8.74
CA ASP A 213 -9.64 33.06 8.90
C ASP A 213 -9.15 33.58 7.54
N GLU A 214 -8.67 34.82 7.50
CA GLU A 214 -8.16 35.46 6.28
C GLU A 214 -6.63 35.36 6.13
N ASP A 215 -5.92 34.88 7.15
CA ASP A 215 -4.46 34.77 7.12
C ASP A 215 -3.98 33.90 5.94
N PRO A 216 -2.88 34.26 5.25
CA PRO A 216 -2.46 33.55 4.04
C PRO A 216 -2.15 32.06 4.24
N ASP A 217 -1.62 31.67 5.39
CA ASP A 217 -1.31 30.28 5.74
C ASP A 217 -2.49 29.51 6.33
N SER A 218 -3.61 30.19 6.64
CA SER A 218 -4.84 29.56 7.12
C SER A 218 -5.50 28.66 6.05
N ILE A 219 -5.11 28.84 4.77
CA ILE A 219 -5.55 27.98 3.66
C ILE A 219 -4.91 26.58 3.72
N LEU A 220 -3.85 26.40 4.51
CA LEU A 220 -3.18 25.13 4.66
C LEU A 220 -3.95 24.21 5.61
N GLY A 221 -3.83 22.90 5.38
CA GLY A 221 -4.19 21.87 6.35
C GLY A 221 -3.14 21.80 7.46
N PHE A 222 -3.42 21.03 8.52
CA PHE A 222 -2.48 20.91 9.64
C PHE A 222 -1.15 20.33 9.18
N SER A 223 -1.19 19.25 8.41
CA SER A 223 0.03 18.62 7.87
C SER A 223 0.86 19.57 7.01
N ALA A 224 0.22 20.36 6.14
CA ALA A 224 0.93 21.34 5.31
C ALA A 224 1.51 22.51 6.11
N SER A 225 0.81 22.95 7.16
CA SER A 225 1.26 24.08 7.99
C SER A 225 2.53 23.80 8.79
N MET A 226 2.90 22.52 8.94
CA MET A 226 4.05 22.06 9.73
C MET A 226 5.32 21.85 8.89
N VAL A 227 5.29 22.23 7.61
CA VAL A 227 6.44 22.20 6.70
C VAL A 227 7.06 23.60 6.65
N PRO A 228 8.26 23.83 7.23
CA PRO A 228 8.95 25.10 7.08
C PRO A 228 9.39 25.29 5.62
N PHE A 229 9.60 26.53 5.17
CA PHE A 229 10.07 26.81 3.81
C PHE A 229 9.20 26.23 2.67
N LEU A 230 7.91 25.99 2.91
CA LEU A 230 6.98 25.41 1.94
C LEU A 230 7.01 26.11 0.57
N GLU A 231 7.24 27.43 0.55
CA GLU A 231 7.34 28.26 -0.66
C GLU A 231 8.62 28.03 -1.49
N HIS A 232 9.54 27.19 -1.01
CA HIS A 232 10.77 26.79 -1.70
C HIS A 232 10.74 25.35 -2.22
N ASP A 233 9.61 24.67 -2.07
CA ASP A 233 9.40 23.32 -2.55
C ASP A 233 8.39 23.31 -3.72
N ASP A 234 8.66 22.47 -4.72
CA ASP A 234 7.66 22.14 -5.74
C ASP A 234 6.40 21.54 -5.10
N THR A 235 5.23 21.89 -5.65
CA THR A 235 3.93 21.47 -5.13
C THR A 235 3.82 19.96 -4.97
N ASN A 236 4.34 19.18 -5.93
CA ASN A 236 4.27 17.72 -5.84
C ASN A 236 5.14 17.19 -4.70
N ARG A 237 6.30 17.81 -4.44
CA ARG A 237 7.19 17.39 -3.36
C ARG A 237 6.69 17.80 -2.00
N ALA A 238 6.14 19.00 -1.88
CA ALA A 238 5.42 19.40 -0.67
C ALA A 238 4.31 18.40 -0.34
N LEU A 239 3.45 18.08 -1.31
CA LEU A 239 2.37 17.10 -1.15
C LEU A 239 2.89 15.73 -0.70
N MET A 240 3.96 15.23 -1.32
CA MET A 240 4.61 13.97 -0.92
C MET A 240 5.13 14.02 0.52
N GLY A 241 5.87 15.08 0.90
CA GLY A 241 6.42 15.24 2.25
C GLY A 241 5.33 15.28 3.33
N ILE A 242 4.25 16.02 3.06
CA ILE A 242 3.05 16.12 3.89
C ILE A 242 2.41 14.74 4.09
N ASN A 243 2.25 13.97 3.02
CA ASN A 243 1.69 12.61 3.09
C ASN A 243 2.62 11.62 3.81
N MET A 244 3.94 11.81 3.74
CA MET A 244 4.94 10.98 4.40
C MET A 244 5.01 11.23 5.91
N MET A 245 4.87 12.48 6.37
CA MET A 245 4.86 12.79 7.81
C MET A 245 3.77 12.02 8.58
N ARG A 246 2.60 11.79 7.98
CA ARG A 246 1.52 10.98 8.57
C ARG A 246 1.88 9.49 8.73
N GLN A 247 2.89 9.02 8.00
CA GLN A 247 3.34 7.63 8.04
C GLN A 247 4.55 7.44 8.97
N TRP A 248 5.04 8.50 9.60
CA TRP A 248 6.17 8.40 10.51
C TRP A 248 5.82 7.61 11.75
N THR A 249 6.71 6.69 12.13
CA THR A 249 6.61 6.00 13.42
C THR A 249 6.76 7.01 14.55
N SER A 250 5.86 6.97 15.53
CA SER A 250 5.95 7.78 16.74
C SER A 250 5.91 6.89 17.98
N ALA A 251 6.44 7.39 19.08
CA ALA A 251 6.63 6.62 20.31
C ALA A 251 5.38 6.47 21.18
N ALA A 252 4.26 7.11 20.83
CA ALA A 252 3.20 7.37 21.79
C ALA A 252 1.80 7.29 21.18
N ASP A 253 1.30 6.11 20.86
CA ASP A 253 -0.12 5.88 21.16
C ASP A 253 -0.36 4.43 21.61
N THR A 254 -0.31 4.24 22.93
CA THR A 254 -0.75 3.01 23.61
C THR A 254 -2.24 3.04 23.96
N ALA A 255 -2.96 4.12 23.63
CA ALA A 255 -4.35 4.34 24.03
C ALA A 255 -5.36 4.20 22.88
N ALA A 256 -4.94 4.32 21.62
CA ALA A 256 -5.76 3.84 20.51
C ALA A 256 -5.75 2.29 20.49
N PRO A 257 -6.91 1.60 20.54
CA PRO A 257 -6.97 0.18 20.35
C PRO A 257 -6.39 -0.13 18.97
N VAL A 258 -5.23 -0.77 19.05
CA VAL A 258 -4.58 -1.52 18.00
C VAL A 258 -5.64 -2.23 17.18
N HIS A 259 -5.65 -1.99 15.87
CA HIS A 259 -5.97 -2.91 14.77
C HIS A 259 -6.50 -2.09 13.58
N ALA A 260 -5.67 -1.21 13.04
CA ALA A 260 -5.72 -0.89 11.62
C ALA A 260 -4.57 -1.64 10.95
N THR A 261 -4.93 -2.73 10.26
CA THR A 261 -4.13 -3.60 9.39
C THR A 261 -3.03 -4.46 10.05
N GLY A 262 -3.37 -5.74 10.31
CA GLY A 262 -2.41 -6.86 10.45
C GLY A 262 -2.04 -7.31 11.87
N TRP A 263 -1.81 -8.62 12.05
CA TRP A 263 -1.31 -9.24 13.28
C TRP A 263 0.11 -8.76 13.67
N PHE A 264 0.89 -8.33 12.67
CA PHE A 264 2.26 -7.82 12.84
C PHE A 264 2.33 -6.43 13.48
N ARG A 265 1.37 -5.53 13.19
CA ARG A 265 1.32 -4.17 13.76
C ARG A 265 1.06 -4.19 15.27
N GLN A 266 0.27 -5.17 15.72
CA GLN A 266 0.02 -5.38 17.15
C GLN A 266 1.28 -5.74 17.95
N GLN A 267 2.20 -6.53 17.37
CA GLN A 267 3.48 -6.84 18.01
C GLN A 267 4.45 -5.64 17.96
N HIS A 268 4.40 -4.85 16.89
CA HIS A 268 5.19 -3.63 16.70
C HIS A 268 4.81 -2.55 17.74
N ASP A 269 3.53 -2.31 17.94
CA ASP A 269 3.02 -1.27 18.86
C ASP A 269 3.24 -1.64 20.35
N GLN A 270 3.12 -2.93 20.70
CA GLN A 270 3.47 -3.43 22.04
C GLN A 270 4.97 -3.24 22.38
N ARG A 271 5.86 -3.32 21.38
CA ARG A 271 7.30 -3.10 21.56
C ARG A 271 7.63 -1.62 21.71
N LEU A 272 6.98 -0.73 20.96
CA LEU A 272 7.15 0.73 21.09
C LEU A 272 6.75 1.24 22.48
N ALA A 273 5.62 0.76 23.01
CA ALA A 273 5.12 1.07 24.35
C ALA A 273 6.13 0.82 25.47
N SER A 274 6.99 -0.19 25.29
CA SER A 274 7.96 -0.63 26.30
C SER A 274 9.26 0.17 26.34
N LYS A 275 9.58 0.94 25.27
CA LYS A 275 10.89 1.59 25.10
C LYS A 275 10.96 3.05 25.57
N GLY A 276 9.83 3.70 25.89
CA GLY A 276 9.83 5.04 26.51
C GLY A 276 10.59 6.09 25.70
N HIS A 277 10.45 6.07 24.36
CA HIS A 277 11.14 7.01 23.47
C HIS A 277 10.72 8.45 23.79
N LYS A 278 11.72 9.34 23.84
CA LYS A 278 11.53 10.76 24.13
C LYS A 278 11.41 11.52 22.81
N PRO A 279 10.31 12.25 22.57
CA PRO A 279 10.16 13.05 21.37
C PRO A 279 11.34 14.02 21.23
N GLU A 280 11.92 14.09 20.03
CA GLU A 280 12.94 15.06 19.67
C GLU A 280 12.31 16.15 18.80
N PRO A 281 12.03 17.36 19.34
CA PRO A 281 11.49 18.45 18.55
C PRO A 281 12.44 18.86 17.44
N ALA A 282 11.90 19.24 16.28
CA ALA A 282 12.71 19.78 15.20
C ALA A 282 13.40 21.08 15.62
N LEU A 283 14.65 21.27 15.20
CA LEU A 283 15.39 22.54 15.40
C LEU A 283 14.80 23.69 14.59
N VAL A 284 14.15 23.38 13.46
CA VAL A 284 13.40 24.32 12.64
C VAL A 284 11.91 24.01 12.77
N GLN A 285 11.14 24.96 13.27
CA GLN A 285 9.72 24.82 13.56
C GLN A 285 8.94 25.88 12.79
N THR A 286 7.63 25.70 12.69
CA THR A 286 6.72 26.62 12.01
C THR A 286 5.96 27.51 12.98
N GLY A 287 5.88 27.10 14.25
CA GLY A 287 5.02 27.70 15.27
C GLY A 287 3.61 27.13 15.29
N TYR A 288 3.30 26.17 14.41
CA TYR A 288 2.02 25.48 14.31
C TYR A 288 2.03 24.08 14.91
N GLU A 289 3.15 23.63 15.46
CA GLU A 289 3.30 22.32 16.07
C GLU A 289 2.49 22.20 17.37
N PRO A 290 1.72 21.11 17.56
CA PRO A 290 0.89 20.93 18.74
C PRO A 290 1.72 20.53 19.97
N GLU A 291 1.19 20.82 21.16
CA GLU A 291 1.70 20.26 22.42
C GLU A 291 1.23 18.80 22.59
N ALA A 292 1.62 17.92 21.67
CA ALA A 292 1.27 16.50 21.68
C ALA A 292 2.51 15.60 21.78
N ALA A 293 2.46 14.61 22.67
CA ALA A 293 3.60 13.72 22.94
C ALA A 293 3.97 12.82 21.75
N ASP A 294 3.01 12.55 20.86
CA ASP A 294 3.10 11.65 19.70
C ASP A 294 3.20 12.37 18.36
N PHE A 295 3.41 13.68 18.40
CA PHE A 295 3.59 14.50 17.19
C PHE A 295 5.00 14.38 16.62
N TRP A 296 6.02 14.45 17.46
CA TRP A 296 7.42 14.41 17.05
C TRP A 296 7.85 12.96 16.77
N GLY A 297 7.67 12.52 15.52
CA GLY A 297 8.05 11.19 15.02
C GLY A 297 9.41 11.13 14.30
N GLY A 298 10.21 12.20 14.35
CA GLY A 298 11.50 12.28 13.66
C GLY A 298 12.68 12.67 14.56
N TYR A 299 13.84 12.80 13.94
CA TYR A 299 15.08 13.23 14.58
C TYR A 299 15.78 14.29 13.74
N ASN A 300 16.49 15.19 14.43
CA ASN A 300 17.40 16.12 13.76
C ASN A 300 18.68 15.36 13.42
N LEU A 301 18.91 15.12 12.13
CA LEU A 301 20.13 14.47 11.65
C LEU A 301 21.01 15.48 10.94
N LEU A 302 22.27 15.56 11.34
CA LEU A 302 23.29 16.36 10.67
C LEU A 302 23.53 15.81 9.27
N THR A 303 22.88 16.44 8.29
CA THR A 303 22.78 15.98 6.91
C THR A 303 23.80 16.72 6.04
N ALA A 304 24.63 15.97 5.31
CA ALA A 304 25.51 16.50 4.28
C ALA A 304 24.95 16.19 2.89
N PHE A 305 24.80 17.23 2.07
CA PHE A 305 24.32 17.09 0.69
C PHE A 305 25.48 16.82 -0.28
N ILE A 306 25.97 15.59 -0.31
CA ILE A 306 27.10 15.14 -1.15
C ILE A 306 26.82 13.80 -1.81
N MET A 307 27.55 13.51 -2.89
CA MET A 307 27.57 12.17 -3.49
C MET A 307 28.50 11.26 -2.68
N TRP A 308 28.06 10.02 -2.42
CA TRP A 308 28.86 8.99 -1.76
C TRP A 308 28.80 7.69 -2.55
N ASP A 309 29.85 7.48 -3.36
CA ASP A 309 30.03 6.33 -4.25
C ASP A 309 28.73 5.88 -4.97
N GLY A 310 28.40 4.58 -4.92
CA GLY A 310 27.14 4.02 -5.41
C GLY A 310 26.05 3.97 -4.34
N ASP A 311 26.36 4.28 -3.09
CA ASP A 311 25.42 4.18 -1.96
C ASP A 311 24.38 5.31 -1.97
N THR A 312 24.73 6.49 -2.49
CA THR A 312 23.77 7.60 -2.69
C THR A 312 23.24 7.67 -4.12
N PHE A 313 23.23 6.54 -4.84
CA PHE A 313 22.69 6.49 -6.20
C PHE A 313 21.16 6.57 -6.16
N GLU A 314 20.58 7.38 -7.06
CA GLU A 314 19.14 7.73 -7.07
C GLU A 314 18.67 8.21 -5.67
N ASP A 315 17.80 7.45 -5.00
CA ASP A 315 17.24 7.74 -3.68
C ASP A 315 17.90 6.95 -2.54
N GLY A 316 19.09 6.40 -2.78
CA GLY A 316 19.91 5.80 -1.73
C GLY A 316 20.49 6.85 -0.77
N LEU A 317 20.67 6.47 0.50
CA LEU A 317 21.39 7.28 1.47
C LEU A 317 22.29 6.46 2.39
N VAL A 318 23.28 7.15 2.96
CA VAL A 318 24.18 6.60 3.98
C VAL A 318 23.88 7.24 5.32
N ILE A 319 23.80 6.42 6.36
CA ILE A 319 23.58 6.86 7.74
C ILE A 319 24.72 6.36 8.63
N SER A 320 25.10 7.14 9.63
CA SER A 320 26.06 6.73 10.65
C SER A 320 25.46 5.66 11.59
N GLU A 321 26.32 4.81 12.17
CA GLU A 321 25.90 3.79 13.12
C GLU A 321 25.23 4.40 14.36
N SER A 322 25.73 5.54 14.85
CA SER A 322 25.15 6.23 16.00
C SER A 322 23.78 6.83 15.68
N ALA A 323 23.60 7.43 14.50
CA ALA A 323 22.31 7.95 14.08
C ALA A 323 21.29 6.84 13.83
N ALA A 324 21.68 5.74 13.17
CA ALA A 324 20.82 4.57 12.97
C ALA A 324 20.39 3.94 14.31
N ALA A 325 21.31 3.84 15.27
CA ALA A 325 21.01 3.37 16.61
C ALA A 325 20.14 4.35 17.42
N ARG A 326 20.28 5.66 17.19
CA ARG A 326 19.41 6.69 17.79
C ARG A 326 17.99 6.60 17.23
N MET A 327 17.84 6.30 15.94
CA MET A 327 16.56 6.04 15.29
C MET A 327 16.02 4.63 15.60
N ASP A 328 15.68 4.37 16.86
CA ASP A 328 15.23 3.05 17.34
C ASP A 328 13.71 2.96 17.46
N PHE A 329 13.04 2.57 16.36
CA PHE A 329 11.59 2.47 16.28
C PHE A 329 11.13 1.16 15.62
N PRO A 330 10.49 0.21 16.32
CA PRO A 330 10.85 -0.45 17.57
C PRO A 330 12.18 -1.24 17.50
N THR A 331 12.81 -1.29 16.34
CA THR A 331 14.20 -1.71 16.14
C THR A 331 14.98 -0.55 15.53
N ALA A 332 16.29 -0.53 15.73
CA ALA A 332 17.18 0.43 15.07
C ALA A 332 17.01 0.35 13.55
N VAL A 333 17.08 1.51 12.91
CA VAL A 333 17.06 1.64 11.45
C VAL A 333 18.14 0.74 10.84
N GLY A 334 17.74 -0.08 9.88
CA GLY A 334 18.58 -1.04 9.17
C GLY A 334 18.70 -0.72 7.68
N VAL A 335 19.62 -1.43 7.01
CA VAL A 335 19.75 -1.38 5.54
C VAL A 335 18.46 -1.89 4.88
N GLY A 336 17.93 -1.09 3.95
CA GLY A 336 16.67 -1.31 3.26
C GLY A 336 15.46 -0.61 3.88
N ASP A 337 15.61 -0.03 5.07
CA ASP A 337 14.54 0.77 5.68
C ASP A 337 14.38 2.09 4.94
N ARG A 338 13.13 2.58 4.90
CA ARG A 338 12.77 3.82 4.21
C ARG A 338 12.58 4.96 5.20
N ILE A 339 13.34 6.04 5.03
CA ILE A 339 13.19 7.27 5.80
C ILE A 339 12.79 8.43 4.88
N SER A 340 12.22 9.47 5.46
CA SER A 340 11.79 10.66 4.73
C SER A 340 11.93 11.93 5.55
N ASN A 341 11.96 13.08 4.88
CA ASN A 341 11.90 14.39 5.51
C ASN A 341 10.62 15.13 5.13
N ARG A 342 10.41 16.31 5.73
CA ARG A 342 9.20 17.13 5.55
C ARG A 342 9.07 17.77 4.15
N HIS A 343 10.14 17.74 3.37
CA HIS A 343 10.27 18.39 2.05
C HIS A 343 10.10 17.41 0.88
N GLY A 344 9.52 16.22 1.15
CA GLY A 344 9.26 15.21 0.12
C GLY A 344 10.50 14.48 -0.38
N ALA A 345 11.62 14.54 0.37
CA ALA A 345 12.70 13.60 0.16
C ALA A 345 12.34 12.27 0.83
N LYS A 346 12.40 11.21 0.05
CA LYS A 346 12.18 9.81 0.44
C LYS A 346 13.40 9.05 0.00
N ALA A 347 13.95 8.23 0.89
CA ALA A 347 15.20 7.55 0.63
C ALA A 347 15.29 6.22 1.37
N VAL A 348 16.03 5.29 0.77
CA VAL A 348 16.31 3.98 1.35
C VAL A 348 17.71 4.01 1.96
N VAL A 349 17.84 3.47 3.18
CA VAL A 349 19.13 3.29 3.82
C VAL A 349 19.90 2.21 3.07
N THR A 350 20.94 2.61 2.33
CA THR A 350 21.74 1.68 1.52
C THR A 350 22.95 1.17 2.29
N ARG A 351 23.54 2.04 3.12
CA ARG A 351 24.70 1.70 3.96
C ARG A 351 24.62 2.35 5.33
N ILE A 352 25.04 1.59 6.33
CA ILE A 352 25.33 2.10 7.68
C ILE A 352 26.85 2.09 7.86
N LEU A 353 27.45 3.25 8.11
CA LEU A 353 28.89 3.39 8.30
C LEU A 353 29.26 3.63 9.77
N PRO A 354 30.41 3.12 10.24
CA PRO A 354 30.96 3.54 11.52
C PRO A 354 31.13 5.07 11.59
N ASP A 355 30.94 5.66 12.76
CA ASP A 355 31.03 7.13 12.92
C ASP A 355 32.42 7.68 12.48
N ALA A 356 33.47 6.88 12.66
CA ALA A 356 34.84 7.21 12.27
C ALA A 356 35.08 7.23 10.75
N ASP A 357 34.18 6.59 9.98
CA ASP A 357 34.21 6.54 8.51
C ASP A 357 33.29 7.59 7.88
N MET A 358 32.50 8.31 8.69
CA MET A 358 31.71 9.46 8.23
C MET A 358 32.60 10.70 8.04
N PRO A 359 32.30 11.56 7.05
CA PRO A 359 32.90 12.89 6.96
C PRO A 359 32.67 13.69 8.24
N GLN A 360 33.53 14.66 8.51
CA GLN A 360 33.49 15.50 9.69
C GLN A 360 33.48 16.98 9.32
N LEU A 361 32.75 17.76 10.09
CA LEU A 361 32.83 19.23 10.12
C LEU A 361 34.23 19.69 10.57
N PRO A 362 34.59 20.98 10.35
CA PRO A 362 35.87 21.52 10.80
C PRO A 362 36.11 21.43 12.32
N ASP A 363 35.05 21.36 13.12
CA ASP A 363 35.09 21.18 14.57
C ASP A 363 35.29 19.72 15.01
N GLY A 364 35.35 18.77 14.06
CA GLY A 364 35.50 17.34 14.30
C GLY A 364 34.17 16.58 14.48
N THR A 365 33.03 17.27 14.41
CA THR A 365 31.71 16.64 14.54
C THR A 365 31.43 15.75 13.32
N PRO A 366 31.17 14.44 13.49
CA PRO A 366 30.86 13.55 12.38
C PRO A 366 29.47 13.85 11.81
N ILE A 367 29.37 13.75 10.48
CA ILE A 367 28.11 13.79 9.76
C ILE A 367 27.28 12.55 10.12
N GLU A 368 25.97 12.73 10.28
CA GLU A 368 25.06 11.65 10.65
C GLU A 368 24.38 11.01 9.44
N LEU A 369 24.09 11.81 8.40
CA LEU A 369 23.40 11.38 7.19
C LEU A 369 24.02 12.00 5.95
N ILE A 370 24.23 11.21 4.90
CA ILE A 370 24.69 11.68 3.59
C ILE A 370 23.58 11.45 2.57
N PHE A 371 23.18 12.54 1.91
CA PHE A 371 22.10 12.53 0.92
C PHE A 371 22.56 13.18 -0.39
N SER A 372 22.16 12.60 -1.52
CA SER A 372 22.56 13.11 -2.82
C SER A 372 21.89 14.46 -3.15
N PRO A 373 22.66 15.48 -3.59
CA PRO A 373 22.07 16.73 -4.08
C PRO A 373 21.43 16.60 -5.47
N THR A 374 21.63 15.50 -6.20
CA THR A 374 21.10 15.36 -7.58
C THR A 374 19.58 15.23 -7.60
N SER A 375 19.01 14.57 -6.60
CA SER A 375 17.57 14.42 -6.44
C SER A 375 16.88 15.78 -6.27
N MET A 376 17.55 16.74 -5.63
CA MET A 376 17.01 18.08 -5.38
C MET A 376 16.82 18.90 -6.66
N VAL A 377 17.73 18.77 -7.63
CA VAL A 377 17.67 19.53 -8.88
C VAL A 377 16.55 19.04 -9.78
N SER A 378 16.27 17.73 -9.80
CA SER A 378 15.16 17.18 -10.57
C SER A 378 13.80 17.36 -9.88
N ARG A 379 13.79 17.51 -8.55
CA ARG A 379 12.57 17.55 -7.73
C ARG A 379 12.19 18.96 -7.25
N LEU A 380 13.11 19.91 -7.33
CA LEU A 380 12.92 21.31 -6.94
C LEU A 380 12.41 21.48 -5.49
N ASN A 381 12.89 20.67 -4.55
CA ASN A 381 12.58 20.75 -3.13
C ASN A 381 13.75 21.32 -2.31
N PHE A 382 14.01 22.61 -2.52
CA PHE A 382 15.14 23.31 -1.89
C PHE A 382 14.89 23.71 -0.43
N GLY A 383 13.66 23.53 0.07
CA GLY A 383 13.30 23.77 1.47
C GLY A 383 14.20 23.01 2.44
N GLN A 384 14.59 21.76 2.13
CA GLN A 384 15.47 20.95 2.98
C GLN A 384 16.88 21.53 3.16
N GLN A 385 17.43 22.21 2.13
CA GLN A 385 18.73 22.87 2.26
C GLN A 385 18.61 24.13 3.13
N ARG A 386 17.48 24.85 3.02
CA ARG A 386 17.20 25.99 3.89
C ARG A 386 16.95 25.55 5.33
N GLU A 387 16.27 24.43 5.53
CA GLU A 387 16.11 23.78 6.83
C GLU A 387 17.48 23.43 7.42
N ALA A 388 18.38 22.80 6.65
CA ALA A 388 19.73 22.48 7.10
C ALA A 388 20.50 23.72 7.59
N VAL A 389 20.50 24.80 6.79
CA VAL A 389 21.18 26.05 7.15
C VAL A 389 20.55 26.70 8.38
N MET A 390 19.21 26.73 8.48
CA MET A 390 18.53 27.22 9.68
C MET A 390 18.75 26.34 10.90
N GLY A 391 18.90 25.03 10.72
CA GLY A 391 19.23 24.10 11.79
C GLY A 391 20.61 24.39 12.38
N ARG A 392 21.59 24.77 11.54
CA ARG A 392 22.90 25.25 12.01
C ARG A 392 22.77 26.53 12.84
N LEU A 393 21.95 27.48 12.38
CA LEU A 393 21.68 28.71 13.13
C LEU A 393 20.99 28.44 14.46
N ALA A 394 19.94 27.61 14.47
CA ALA A 394 19.22 27.24 15.69
C ALA A 394 20.16 26.59 16.73
N GLN A 395 21.06 25.72 16.26
CA GLN A 395 22.07 25.09 17.12
C GLN A 395 23.09 26.10 17.66
N ALA A 396 23.55 27.05 16.83
CA ALA A 396 24.51 28.08 17.24
C ALA A 396 23.89 29.12 18.19
N GLU A 397 22.61 29.47 17.98
CA GLU A 397 21.85 30.41 18.81
C GLU A 397 21.31 29.76 20.10
N GLY A 398 21.24 28.43 20.15
CA GLY A 398 20.76 27.66 21.31
C GLY A 398 19.23 27.68 21.48
N THR A 399 18.49 28.10 20.45
CA THR A 399 17.02 28.15 20.44
C THR A 399 16.47 27.66 19.11
N PRO A 400 15.30 26.99 19.08
CA PRO A 400 14.67 26.59 17.82
C PRO A 400 14.41 27.79 16.91
N ALA A 401 14.68 27.62 15.62
CA ALA A 401 14.32 28.60 14.61
C ALA A 401 12.85 28.46 14.23
N VAL A 402 12.09 29.56 14.24
CA VAL A 402 10.69 29.58 13.82
C VAL A 402 10.59 30.17 12.41
N VAL A 403 10.07 29.39 11.47
CA VAL A 403 9.87 29.73 10.05
C VAL A 403 8.48 29.26 9.63
N PRO A 404 7.44 30.10 9.80
CA PRO A 404 6.11 29.78 9.32
C PRO A 404 6.09 29.63 7.78
N PRO A 405 5.15 28.85 7.22
CA PRO A 405 4.98 28.74 5.76
C PRO A 405 4.78 30.11 5.11
N PHE A 406 5.40 30.34 3.94
CA PHE A 406 5.36 31.61 3.21
C PHE A 406 6.02 32.81 3.92
N GLN A 407 6.70 32.58 5.05
CA GLN A 407 7.37 33.61 5.85
C GLN A 407 8.87 33.36 6.00
N ALA A 408 9.50 32.70 5.02
CA ALA A 408 10.94 32.46 5.05
C ALA A 408 11.77 33.75 5.15
N PRO A 409 12.89 33.72 5.90
CA PRO A 409 13.83 34.82 5.93
C PRO A 409 14.39 35.12 4.54
N GLY A 410 14.44 36.42 4.19
CA GLY A 410 15.12 36.90 2.99
C GLY A 410 16.63 36.60 3.03
N GLU A 411 17.25 36.52 1.85
CA GLU A 411 18.66 36.13 1.69
C GLU A 411 19.64 36.98 2.51
N GLU A 412 19.49 38.30 2.47
CA GLU A 412 20.38 39.22 3.20
C GLU A 412 20.27 39.06 4.72
N MET A 413 19.06 38.79 5.22
CA MET A 413 18.85 38.52 6.65
C MET A 413 19.49 37.20 7.06
N LEU A 414 19.38 36.17 6.21
CA LEU A 414 20.01 34.87 6.46
C LEU A 414 21.54 34.98 6.50
N LYS A 415 22.16 35.66 5.53
CA LYS A 415 23.62 35.92 5.52
C LYS A 415 24.08 36.68 6.75
N ALA A 416 23.35 37.72 7.15
CA ALA A 416 23.66 38.51 8.34
C ALA A 416 23.61 37.64 9.61
N ARG A 417 22.61 36.76 9.74
CA ARG A 417 22.52 35.82 10.87
C ARG A 417 23.65 34.79 10.86
N LEU A 418 23.98 34.22 9.71
CA LEU A 418 25.11 33.27 9.58
C LEU A 418 26.42 33.91 10.03
N THR A 419 26.70 35.12 9.54
CA THR A 419 27.91 35.85 9.93
C THR A 419 27.92 36.19 11.42
N ALA A 420 26.76 36.59 11.99
CA ALA A 420 26.64 36.87 13.41
C ALA A 420 26.82 35.62 14.30
N ALA A 421 26.49 34.44 13.77
CA ALA A 421 26.67 33.15 14.42
C ALA A 421 28.06 32.52 14.13
N GLU A 422 28.99 33.27 13.51
CA GLU A 422 30.32 32.79 13.11
C GLU A 422 30.30 31.59 12.15
N LEU A 423 29.21 31.44 11.39
CA LEU A 423 29.04 30.43 10.34
C LEU A 423 29.37 31.01 8.96
N PRO A 424 29.73 30.17 7.98
CA PRO A 424 29.97 30.63 6.60
C PRO A 424 28.74 31.33 6.01
N GLU A 425 28.94 32.50 5.39
CA GLU A 425 27.84 33.33 4.83
C GLU A 425 27.04 32.61 3.73
N ASP A 426 27.66 31.66 3.03
CA ASP A 426 27.07 30.85 1.97
C ASP A 426 26.41 29.55 2.51
N GLY A 427 26.48 29.30 3.82
CA GLY A 427 25.95 28.10 4.47
C GLY A 427 26.69 26.80 4.10
N MET A 428 27.83 26.88 3.42
CA MET A 428 28.59 25.70 2.97
C MET A 428 29.80 25.43 3.86
N GLU A 429 30.06 24.16 4.15
CA GLU A 429 31.14 23.71 5.03
C GLU A 429 32.21 22.96 4.24
N GLN A 430 33.47 23.06 4.69
CA GLN A 430 34.58 22.26 4.17
C GLN A 430 34.73 20.98 5.00
N LEU A 431 34.19 19.88 4.48
CA LEU A 431 34.25 18.58 5.14
C LEU A 431 35.64 17.93 5.03
N THR A 432 35.96 17.09 6.02
CA THR A 432 37.15 16.24 6.05
C THR A 432 36.78 14.78 6.29
N LEU A 433 37.53 13.85 5.69
CA LEU A 433 37.42 12.42 5.93
C LEU A 433 38.80 11.89 6.30
N LYS A 434 38.95 11.29 7.48
CA LYS A 434 40.23 10.75 7.98
C LYS A 434 41.39 11.78 7.86
N GLY A 435 41.10 13.05 8.13
CA GLY A 435 42.04 14.17 8.06
C GLY A 435 42.28 14.76 6.67
N ALA A 436 41.75 14.17 5.59
CA ALA A 436 41.83 14.71 4.24
C ALA A 436 40.60 15.56 3.89
N LYS A 437 40.79 16.72 3.28
CA LYS A 437 39.68 17.58 2.82
C LYS A 437 38.95 16.94 1.64
N LEU A 438 37.61 16.97 1.68
CA LEU A 438 36.80 16.64 0.51
C LEU A 438 36.96 17.73 -0.58
N PRO A 439 36.81 17.38 -1.87
CA PRO A 439 37.16 18.27 -2.98
C PRO A 439 36.29 19.53 -3.08
N TYR A 440 35.05 19.50 -2.57
CA TYR A 440 34.11 20.61 -2.63
C TYR A 440 33.57 20.94 -1.24
N ARG A 441 33.32 22.24 -1.02
CA ARG A 441 32.47 22.69 0.07
C ARG A 441 31.02 22.32 -0.24
N SER A 442 30.26 21.97 0.79
CA SER A 442 28.91 21.42 0.63
C SER A 442 27.98 21.98 1.71
N THR A 443 26.69 22.07 1.43
CA THR A 443 25.70 22.43 2.44
C THR A 443 25.61 21.31 3.47
N VAL A 444 25.71 21.67 4.75
CA VAL A 444 25.65 20.73 5.87
C VAL A 444 24.82 21.36 6.98
N GLY A 445 23.87 20.61 7.53
CA GLY A 445 23.07 21.07 8.66
C GLY A 445 22.02 20.08 9.12
N TRP A 446 21.36 20.41 10.22
CA TRP A 446 20.34 19.54 10.80
C TRP A 446 19.04 19.64 10.02
N VAL A 447 18.57 18.49 9.53
CA VAL A 447 17.31 18.30 8.82
C VAL A 447 16.47 17.31 9.62
N TYR A 448 15.15 17.49 9.64
CA TYR A 448 14.25 16.62 10.40
C TYR A 448 13.81 15.41 9.58
N TRP A 449 14.24 14.20 10.00
CA TRP A 449 13.98 12.93 9.31
C TRP A 449 13.14 11.98 10.17
N GLY A 450 12.16 11.32 9.56
CA GLY A 450 11.33 10.30 10.20
C GLY A 450 11.39 8.95 9.49
N LEU A 451 11.24 7.87 10.26
CA LEU A 451 11.12 6.49 9.77
C LEU A 451 9.70 6.21 9.31
N LEU A 452 9.52 5.64 8.13
CA LEU A 452 8.19 5.28 7.62
C LEU A 452 7.74 3.92 8.17
N ALA A 453 6.70 3.91 9.00
CA ALA A 453 6.32 2.79 9.88
C ALA A 453 6.01 1.47 9.17
N ALA A 454 5.42 1.50 7.97
CA ALA A 454 5.01 0.30 7.22
C ALA A 454 5.99 -0.06 6.08
N HIS A 455 7.22 0.45 6.14
CA HIS A 455 8.17 0.39 5.03
C HIS A 455 9.56 -0.07 5.49
N THR A 456 9.62 -0.87 6.55
CA THR A 456 10.87 -1.49 7.01
C THR A 456 11.26 -2.65 6.09
N ALA A 457 12.56 -2.89 5.94
CA ALA A 457 13.08 -4.01 5.16
C ALA A 457 12.59 -5.36 5.69
N ALA A 458 12.49 -5.48 7.03
CA ALA A 458 12.09 -6.70 7.71
C ALA A 458 10.63 -7.08 7.40
N GLU A 459 9.71 -6.12 7.38
CA GLU A 459 8.29 -6.37 7.06
C GLU A 459 8.06 -6.74 5.59
N ARG A 460 8.99 -6.33 4.73
CA ARG A 460 8.91 -6.55 3.28
C ARG A 460 9.58 -7.82 2.82
N LEU A 461 10.34 -8.48 3.70
CA LEU A 461 11.02 -9.72 3.40
C LEU A 461 10.03 -10.87 3.53
N GLU A 462 9.72 -11.50 2.40
CA GLU A 462 8.87 -12.67 2.34
C GLU A 462 9.49 -13.75 1.46
N THR A 463 9.23 -15.00 1.81
CA THR A 463 9.70 -16.18 1.08
C THR A 463 8.58 -17.18 0.95
N ALA A 464 8.48 -17.82 -0.21
CA ALA A 464 7.50 -18.87 -0.48
C ALA A 464 8.21 -20.14 -0.94
N VAL A 465 8.16 -21.17 -0.10
CA VAL A 465 8.74 -22.51 -0.39
C VAL A 465 7.70 -23.63 -0.30
N ALA A 466 6.51 -23.33 0.24
CA ALA A 466 5.35 -24.20 0.31
C ALA A 466 4.07 -23.34 0.43
N GLY A 467 2.90 -23.93 0.15
CA GLY A 467 1.61 -23.24 0.20
C GLY A 467 1.37 -22.26 -0.97
N VAL A 468 0.29 -21.49 -0.90
CA VAL A 468 -0.15 -20.58 -2.00
C VAL A 468 0.31 -19.12 -1.78
N GLY A 469 1.26 -18.90 -0.87
CA GLY A 469 1.87 -17.59 -0.63
C GLY A 469 3.03 -17.31 -1.62
N GLY A 470 3.41 -16.04 -1.78
CA GLY A 470 4.58 -15.63 -2.56
C GLY A 470 4.29 -14.63 -3.69
N PRO A 471 5.35 -14.10 -4.32
CA PRO A 471 5.24 -13.25 -5.50
C PRO A 471 4.56 -13.97 -6.67
N GLU A 472 3.79 -13.20 -7.46
CA GLU A 472 3.04 -13.70 -8.61
C GLU A 472 3.71 -13.24 -9.91
N LEU A 473 4.02 -14.19 -10.79
CA LEU A 473 4.43 -13.86 -12.15
C LEU A 473 3.19 -13.65 -13.00
N ASP A 474 3.20 -12.61 -13.82
CA ASP A 474 2.07 -12.20 -14.65
C ASP A 474 2.34 -12.39 -16.16
N MET A 475 1.43 -11.85 -16.98
CA MET A 475 1.54 -11.83 -18.43
C MET A 475 2.80 -11.11 -18.93
N MET A 476 3.27 -10.12 -18.18
CA MET A 476 4.43 -9.33 -18.55
C MET A 476 5.71 -10.10 -18.30
N ALA A 477 5.82 -10.79 -17.16
CA ALA A 477 6.90 -11.73 -16.90
C ALA A 477 6.94 -12.85 -17.95
N TYR A 478 5.78 -13.41 -18.30
CA TYR A 478 5.67 -14.40 -19.38
C TYR A 478 6.17 -13.84 -20.72
N GLY A 479 5.77 -12.62 -21.06
CA GLY A 479 6.21 -11.91 -22.26
C GLY A 479 7.72 -11.68 -22.28
N ALA A 480 8.31 -11.20 -21.18
CA ALA A 480 9.73 -10.94 -21.05
C ALA A 480 10.57 -12.22 -21.21
N LEU A 481 10.17 -13.31 -20.56
CA LEU A 481 10.80 -14.62 -20.70
C LEU A 481 10.66 -15.15 -22.14
N SER A 482 9.49 -14.97 -22.76
CA SER A 482 9.24 -15.41 -24.13
C SER A 482 10.11 -14.66 -25.14
N GLU A 483 10.25 -13.34 -24.99
CA GLU A 483 11.11 -12.50 -25.83
C GLU A 483 12.60 -12.81 -25.62
N ALA A 484 12.99 -13.22 -24.42
CA ALA A 484 14.33 -13.73 -24.13
C ALA A 484 14.57 -15.16 -24.67
N GLY A 485 13.53 -15.84 -25.16
CA GLY A 485 13.62 -17.24 -25.59
C GLY A 485 13.79 -18.23 -24.45
N ALA A 486 13.43 -17.84 -23.22
CA ALA A 486 13.67 -18.59 -22.00
C ALA A 486 12.57 -19.64 -21.72
N VAL A 487 12.46 -20.62 -22.61
CA VAL A 487 11.42 -21.66 -22.61
C VAL A 487 11.52 -22.58 -21.39
N ALA A 488 12.74 -23.00 -21.01
CA ALA A 488 12.95 -23.86 -19.85
C ALA A 488 12.53 -23.16 -18.55
N ASN A 489 12.81 -21.86 -18.42
CA ASN A 489 12.38 -21.04 -17.29
C ASN A 489 10.86 -20.85 -17.26
N ILE A 490 10.20 -20.66 -18.42
CA ILE A 490 8.73 -20.63 -18.48
C ILE A 490 8.15 -21.93 -17.94
N HIS A 491 8.66 -23.10 -18.36
CA HIS A 491 8.20 -24.39 -17.86
C HIS A 491 8.55 -24.61 -16.37
N ALA A 492 9.68 -24.11 -15.90
CA ALA A 492 10.06 -24.21 -14.51
C ALA A 492 9.12 -23.38 -13.62
N LEU A 493 8.88 -22.11 -13.98
CA LEU A 493 8.17 -21.16 -13.13
C LEU A 493 6.64 -21.28 -13.22
N PHE A 494 6.08 -21.34 -14.44
CA PHE A 494 4.62 -21.37 -14.65
C PHE A 494 4.01 -22.77 -14.56
N ASN A 495 4.85 -23.80 -14.40
CA ASN A 495 4.38 -25.18 -14.23
C ASN A 495 5.09 -25.85 -13.06
N THR A 496 6.36 -26.22 -13.19
CA THR A 496 7.03 -27.11 -12.22
C THR A 496 7.02 -26.59 -10.79
N ALA A 497 7.29 -25.31 -10.61
CA ALA A 497 7.33 -24.64 -9.31
C ALA A 497 5.98 -24.02 -8.91
N ALA A 498 4.97 -23.98 -9.78
CA ALA A 498 3.70 -23.30 -9.51
C ALA A 498 3.00 -23.89 -8.27
N ALA A 499 2.68 -23.05 -7.29
CA ALA A 499 2.02 -23.41 -6.04
C ALA A 499 0.65 -24.05 -6.25
N GLU A 500 -0.01 -23.72 -7.36
CA GLU A 500 -1.31 -24.25 -7.77
C GLU A 500 -1.25 -25.72 -8.20
N ARG A 501 -0.05 -26.32 -8.31
CA ARG A 501 0.08 -27.75 -8.58
C ARG A 501 -0.30 -28.60 -7.37
N PRO A 502 -1.02 -29.73 -7.56
CA PRO A 502 -1.34 -30.65 -6.47
C PRO A 502 -0.10 -31.20 -5.74
N ASP A 503 1.03 -31.34 -6.44
CA ASP A 503 2.29 -31.84 -5.91
C ASP A 503 3.25 -30.74 -5.40
N ALA A 504 2.85 -29.47 -5.41
CA ALA A 504 3.71 -28.32 -5.08
C ALA A 504 4.30 -28.41 -3.66
N ASN A 505 3.51 -28.81 -2.67
CA ASN A 505 3.98 -28.94 -1.27
C ASN A 505 5.07 -30.03 -1.09
N GLY A 506 5.21 -30.95 -2.05
CA GLY A 506 6.26 -31.97 -2.03
C GLY A 506 7.58 -31.52 -2.65
N LEU A 507 7.66 -30.32 -3.24
CA LEU A 507 8.85 -29.85 -3.97
C LEU A 507 10.09 -29.76 -3.08
N GLY A 508 9.95 -29.24 -1.86
CA GLY A 508 11.07 -29.18 -0.91
C GLY A 508 11.68 -30.55 -0.62
N GLN A 509 10.85 -31.56 -0.36
CA GLN A 509 11.33 -32.93 -0.14
C GLN A 509 11.96 -33.52 -1.41
N ARG A 510 11.42 -33.24 -2.60
CA ARG A 510 12.02 -33.73 -3.85
C ARG A 510 13.43 -33.16 -4.05
N LEU A 511 13.63 -31.88 -3.76
CA LEU A 511 14.93 -31.21 -3.84
C LEU A 511 15.99 -31.80 -2.89
N THR A 512 15.59 -32.35 -1.73
CA THR A 512 16.54 -33.04 -0.83
C THR A 512 16.99 -34.40 -1.38
N THR A 513 16.22 -35.00 -2.30
CA THR A 513 16.50 -36.35 -2.83
C THR A 513 17.29 -36.37 -4.14
N GLY A 514 17.24 -35.30 -4.94
CA GLY A 514 17.87 -35.30 -6.26
C GLY A 514 17.65 -34.02 -7.07
N PRO A 515 18.20 -33.94 -8.30
CA PRO A 515 17.90 -32.85 -9.23
C PRO A 515 16.43 -32.89 -9.68
N MET A 516 15.90 -31.72 -10.01
CA MET A 516 14.51 -31.58 -10.45
C MET A 516 14.40 -31.66 -11.97
N SER A 517 13.43 -32.45 -12.44
CA SER A 517 12.98 -32.45 -13.83
C SER A 517 11.67 -31.65 -13.96
N ALA A 518 11.39 -31.20 -15.19
CA ALA A 518 10.15 -30.50 -15.50
C ALA A 518 8.92 -31.37 -15.20
N SER A 519 7.91 -30.78 -14.57
CA SER A 519 6.64 -31.46 -14.33
C SER A 519 5.89 -31.70 -15.63
N PRO A 520 5.16 -32.83 -15.77
CA PRO A 520 4.38 -33.12 -16.97
C PRO A 520 3.23 -32.11 -17.15
N PRO A 521 2.79 -31.87 -18.40
CA PRO A 521 1.57 -31.10 -18.68
C PRO A 521 0.33 -31.84 -18.15
N PRO A 522 -0.80 -31.14 -17.95
CA PRO A 522 -0.98 -29.69 -18.18
C PRO A 522 -0.39 -28.83 -17.07
N ALA A 523 -0.10 -27.57 -17.40
CA ALA A 523 0.18 -26.54 -16.40
C ALA A 523 -1.11 -26.18 -15.61
N PRO A 524 -1.02 -25.69 -14.36
CA PRO A 524 -2.19 -25.41 -13.53
C PRO A 524 -3.24 -24.51 -14.20
N ARG A 525 -2.82 -23.45 -14.87
CA ARG A 525 -3.72 -22.55 -15.60
C ARG A 525 -4.49 -23.24 -16.72
N PHE A 526 -3.85 -24.16 -17.42
CA PHE A 526 -4.52 -24.93 -18.45
C PHE A 526 -5.49 -25.96 -17.85
N ALA A 527 -5.13 -26.58 -16.71
CA ALA A 527 -6.04 -27.46 -15.98
C ALA A 527 -7.29 -26.71 -15.47
N LEU A 528 -7.12 -25.48 -14.97
CA LEU A 528 -8.23 -24.60 -14.61
C LEU A 528 -9.11 -24.28 -15.83
N LEU A 529 -8.51 -23.94 -16.97
CA LEU A 529 -9.26 -23.72 -18.21
C LEU A 529 -10.06 -24.96 -18.63
N GLN A 530 -9.48 -26.16 -18.52
CA GLN A 530 -10.19 -27.42 -18.78
C GLN A 530 -11.39 -27.60 -17.84
N GLN A 531 -11.24 -27.24 -16.56
CA GLN A 531 -12.32 -27.31 -15.57
C GLN A 531 -13.45 -26.32 -15.87
N LEU A 532 -13.13 -25.06 -16.19
CA LEU A 532 -14.10 -24.02 -16.54
C LEU A 532 -14.85 -24.35 -17.83
N LEU A 533 -14.14 -24.78 -18.88
CA LEU A 533 -14.76 -25.27 -20.12
C LEU A 533 -15.61 -26.52 -19.86
N GLY A 534 -15.14 -27.40 -18.97
CA GLY A 534 -15.85 -28.60 -18.55
C GLY A 534 -17.23 -28.28 -17.98
N MET A 535 -17.36 -27.23 -17.17
CA MET A 535 -18.65 -26.78 -16.61
C MET A 535 -19.64 -26.31 -17.67
N ALA A 536 -19.14 -25.79 -18.79
CA ALA A 536 -19.94 -25.44 -19.96
C ALA A 536 -20.21 -26.63 -20.88
N GLY A 537 -19.78 -27.85 -20.53
CA GLY A 537 -19.94 -29.05 -21.35
C GLY A 537 -18.95 -29.15 -22.52
N ILE A 538 -17.82 -28.46 -22.44
CA ILE A 538 -16.74 -28.50 -23.43
C ILE A 538 -15.51 -29.18 -22.81
N ARG A 539 -15.08 -30.30 -23.38
CA ARG A 539 -13.81 -30.96 -23.03
C ARG A 539 -12.70 -30.45 -23.93
N ALA A 540 -11.63 -29.96 -23.33
CA ALA A 540 -10.38 -29.64 -24.00
C ALA A 540 -9.34 -30.70 -23.63
N GLU A 541 -8.80 -31.44 -24.60
CA GLU A 541 -7.83 -32.51 -24.39
C GLU A 541 -6.52 -32.18 -25.13
N LEU A 542 -5.42 -32.14 -24.39
CA LEU A 542 -4.08 -31.98 -24.96
C LEU A 542 -3.41 -33.35 -25.08
N ALA A 543 -3.23 -33.84 -26.31
CA ALA A 543 -2.59 -35.13 -26.58
C ALA A 543 -1.61 -35.01 -27.76
N SER A 544 -0.37 -35.46 -27.56
CA SER A 544 0.67 -35.46 -28.61
C SER A 544 0.91 -34.10 -29.30
N GLY A 545 0.74 -32.99 -28.56
CA GLY A 545 0.87 -31.63 -29.10
C GLY A 545 -0.37 -31.13 -29.87
N GLU A 546 -1.43 -31.91 -29.96
CA GLU A 546 -2.72 -31.48 -30.50
C GLU A 546 -3.68 -31.13 -29.37
N LEU A 547 -4.34 -29.98 -29.50
CA LEU A 547 -5.43 -29.57 -28.64
C LEU A 547 -6.76 -29.90 -29.33
N ARG A 548 -7.55 -30.80 -28.73
CA ARG A 548 -8.84 -31.24 -29.25
C ARG A 548 -9.97 -30.75 -28.35
N PHE A 549 -10.99 -30.16 -28.96
CA PHE A 549 -12.22 -29.79 -28.28
C PHE A 549 -13.33 -30.75 -28.66
N SER A 550 -14.07 -31.22 -27.66
CA SER A 550 -15.26 -32.04 -27.84
C SER A 550 -16.33 -31.60 -26.86
N PHE A 551 -17.58 -31.99 -27.11
CA PHE A 551 -18.67 -31.72 -26.19
C PHE A 551 -18.95 -32.97 -25.36
N ALA A 552 -19.23 -32.76 -24.08
CA ALA A 552 -19.67 -33.80 -23.17
C ALA A 552 -20.64 -33.23 -22.15
N GLU A 553 -21.53 -34.07 -21.62
CA GLU A 553 -22.38 -33.64 -20.52
C GLU A 553 -21.54 -33.45 -19.25
N PRO A 554 -21.64 -32.29 -18.58
CA PRO A 554 -20.97 -32.04 -17.31
C PRO A 554 -21.70 -32.73 -16.15
N GLU A 555 -20.99 -32.90 -15.03
CA GLU A 555 -21.59 -33.30 -13.76
C GLU A 555 -22.00 -32.05 -12.97
N GLY A 556 -23.29 -31.90 -12.65
CA GLY A 556 -23.79 -30.74 -11.94
C GLY A 556 -25.32 -30.59 -12.02
N LEU A 557 -25.79 -29.37 -12.29
CA LEU A 557 -27.21 -29.03 -12.30
C LEU A 557 -27.87 -29.43 -13.63
N THR A 558 -28.81 -30.37 -13.57
CA THR A 558 -29.71 -30.67 -14.69
C THR A 558 -30.80 -29.59 -14.80
N LEU A 559 -30.93 -28.99 -15.98
CA LEU A 559 -31.92 -27.96 -16.26
C LEU A 559 -33.30 -28.58 -16.47
N ALA A 560 -34.33 -27.96 -15.89
CA ALA A 560 -35.73 -28.39 -16.01
C ALA A 560 -36.20 -28.42 -17.48
N ARG A 561 -35.64 -27.54 -18.32
CA ARG A 561 -35.73 -27.59 -19.77
C ARG A 561 -34.37 -27.25 -20.39
N PRO A 562 -33.97 -27.92 -21.49
CA PRO A 562 -32.80 -27.51 -22.24
C PRO A 562 -32.96 -26.09 -22.78
N VAL A 563 -31.88 -25.33 -22.75
CA VAL A 563 -31.79 -23.97 -23.33
C VAL A 563 -30.69 -23.92 -24.39
N SER A 564 -30.68 -22.88 -25.21
CA SER A 564 -29.63 -22.70 -26.22
C SER A 564 -28.25 -22.54 -25.57
N HIS A 565 -27.24 -23.20 -26.12
CA HIS A 565 -25.88 -23.13 -25.61
C HIS A 565 -25.24 -21.76 -25.94
N PRO A 566 -24.82 -20.94 -24.94
CA PRO A 566 -24.35 -19.58 -25.18
C PRO A 566 -23.14 -19.47 -26.13
N TRP A 567 -22.18 -20.39 -26.02
CA TRP A 567 -20.97 -20.38 -26.87
C TRP A 567 -21.05 -21.21 -28.16
N ALA A 568 -22.12 -21.98 -28.39
CA ALA A 568 -22.20 -22.96 -29.48
C ALA A 568 -23.55 -22.90 -30.19
N SER A 569 -23.61 -22.09 -31.25
CA SER A 569 -24.83 -21.88 -32.03
C SER A 569 -25.43 -23.20 -32.54
N GLY A 570 -26.75 -23.33 -32.40
CA GLY A 570 -27.50 -24.52 -32.82
C GLY A 570 -27.44 -25.72 -31.87
N ARG A 571 -26.76 -25.60 -30.72
CA ARG A 571 -26.76 -26.62 -29.65
C ARG A 571 -27.65 -26.22 -28.48
N GLN A 572 -28.10 -27.23 -27.74
CA GLN A 572 -28.81 -27.07 -26.49
C GLN A 572 -27.93 -27.55 -25.35
N VAL A 573 -28.05 -26.92 -24.18
CA VAL A 573 -27.46 -27.33 -22.92
C VAL A 573 -28.57 -27.84 -22.01
N GLY A 574 -28.46 -29.09 -21.56
CA GLY A 574 -29.38 -29.72 -20.61
C GLY A 574 -28.83 -29.78 -19.19
N THR A 575 -27.51 -29.63 -19.04
CA THR A 575 -26.81 -29.74 -17.76
C THR A 575 -25.65 -28.75 -17.74
N VAL A 576 -25.39 -28.12 -16.60
CA VAL A 576 -24.22 -27.26 -16.35
C VAL A 576 -23.40 -27.82 -15.18
N GLY A 577 -22.09 -27.65 -15.20
CA GLY A 577 -21.21 -28.20 -14.17
C GLY A 577 -21.24 -27.42 -12.85
N ASP A 578 -20.96 -28.12 -11.76
CA ASP A 578 -20.88 -27.56 -10.41
C ASP A 578 -19.53 -26.84 -10.15
N PRO A 579 -19.53 -25.54 -9.77
CA PRO A 579 -18.31 -24.81 -9.43
C PRO A 579 -17.70 -25.20 -8.06
N GLY A 580 -18.30 -26.14 -7.32
CA GLY A 580 -17.85 -26.57 -5.99
C GLY A 580 -16.37 -26.98 -5.92
N ALA A 581 -15.82 -27.54 -7.00
CA ALA A 581 -14.43 -27.96 -7.10
C ALA A 581 -13.44 -26.82 -7.48
N LEU A 582 -13.91 -25.59 -7.71
CA LEU A 582 -13.01 -24.45 -7.94
C LEU A 582 -12.27 -24.07 -6.66
N PRO A 583 -11.10 -23.41 -6.75
CA PRO A 583 -10.43 -22.84 -5.59
C PRO A 583 -11.33 -21.88 -4.79
N ALA A 584 -11.07 -21.77 -3.49
CA ALA A 584 -11.75 -20.85 -2.59
C ALA A 584 -11.13 -19.44 -2.66
N GLU A 585 -10.97 -18.94 -3.87
CA GLU A 585 -10.41 -17.61 -4.16
C GLU A 585 -11.52 -16.66 -4.58
N THR A 586 -11.43 -15.39 -4.19
CA THR A 586 -12.45 -14.36 -4.45
C THR A 586 -12.70 -14.17 -5.96
N GLU A 587 -11.73 -14.50 -6.79
CA GLU A 587 -11.89 -14.45 -8.24
C GLU A 587 -12.92 -15.44 -8.80
N PHE A 588 -13.26 -16.50 -8.07
CA PHE A 588 -14.27 -17.47 -8.49
C PHE A 588 -15.63 -17.24 -7.82
N GLU A 589 -15.75 -16.28 -6.89
CA GLU A 589 -17.03 -15.92 -6.25
C GLU A 589 -18.11 -15.56 -7.28
N PRO A 590 -17.86 -14.74 -8.32
CA PRO A 590 -18.88 -14.43 -9.32
C PRO A 590 -19.43 -15.67 -10.05
N ILE A 591 -18.61 -16.71 -10.22
CA ILE A 591 -19.05 -17.98 -10.83
C ILE A 591 -20.01 -18.70 -9.88
N ARG A 592 -19.69 -18.72 -8.58
CA ARG A 592 -20.52 -19.36 -7.54
C ARG A 592 -21.84 -18.61 -7.38
N ASP A 593 -21.81 -17.29 -7.32
CA ASP A 593 -23.01 -16.45 -7.22
C ASP A 593 -23.94 -16.66 -8.42
N CYS A 594 -23.39 -16.62 -9.65
CA CYS A 594 -24.19 -16.89 -10.84
C CYS A 594 -24.74 -18.32 -10.88
N TYR A 595 -24.02 -19.29 -10.32
CA TYR A 595 -24.49 -20.67 -10.20
C TYR A 595 -25.63 -20.80 -9.19
N GLU A 596 -25.54 -20.14 -8.04
CA GLU A 596 -26.61 -20.11 -7.02
C GLU A 596 -27.89 -19.46 -7.57
N ASP A 597 -27.76 -18.32 -8.25
CA ASP A 597 -28.84 -17.64 -8.97
C ASP A 597 -29.50 -18.58 -10.01
N LEU A 598 -28.69 -19.35 -10.73
CA LEU A 598 -29.17 -20.31 -11.72
C LEU A 598 -29.89 -21.51 -11.06
N VAL A 599 -29.36 -22.03 -9.95
CA VAL A 599 -30.00 -23.10 -9.17
C VAL A 599 -31.37 -22.65 -8.67
N GLU A 600 -31.49 -21.43 -8.15
CA GLU A 600 -32.76 -20.87 -7.70
C GLU A 600 -33.76 -20.75 -8.86
N ALA A 601 -33.33 -20.14 -9.98
CA ALA A 601 -34.17 -19.97 -11.17
C ALA A 601 -34.63 -21.32 -11.75
N ASN A 602 -33.73 -22.30 -11.84
CA ASN A 602 -34.05 -23.64 -12.34
C ASN A 602 -35.01 -24.39 -11.41
N THR A 603 -34.82 -24.29 -10.09
CA THR A 603 -35.72 -24.87 -9.08
C THR A 603 -37.12 -24.27 -9.17
N ARG A 604 -37.22 -22.97 -9.47
CA ARG A 604 -38.50 -22.30 -9.73
C ARG A 604 -39.15 -22.82 -11.02
N LEU A 605 -38.39 -22.94 -12.11
CA LEU A 605 -38.89 -23.47 -13.38
C LEU A 605 -39.37 -24.93 -13.22
N GLN A 606 -38.63 -25.77 -12.51
CA GLN A 606 -39.00 -27.17 -12.26
C GLN A 606 -40.36 -27.26 -11.56
N ARG A 607 -40.59 -26.47 -10.51
CA ARG A 607 -41.90 -26.41 -9.83
C ARG A 607 -43.05 -26.00 -10.76
N ILE A 608 -42.81 -25.04 -11.67
CA ILE A 608 -43.81 -24.60 -12.65
C ILE A 608 -44.13 -25.74 -13.62
N VAL A 609 -43.11 -26.43 -14.13
CA VAL A 609 -43.24 -27.57 -15.05
C VAL A 609 -43.98 -28.73 -14.38
N ASP A 610 -43.63 -29.09 -13.14
CA ASP A 610 -44.24 -30.19 -12.38
C ASP A 610 -45.72 -29.90 -12.05
N SER A 611 -46.11 -28.63 -11.96
CA SER A 611 -47.48 -28.20 -11.67
C SER A 611 -48.41 -28.15 -12.90
N GLU A 612 -47.93 -28.53 -14.09
CA GLU A 612 -48.66 -28.44 -15.37
C GLU A 612 -49.21 -27.03 -15.67
N ALA A 613 -48.48 -25.98 -15.26
CA ALA A 613 -48.89 -24.59 -15.43
C ALA A 613 -49.01 -24.17 -16.92
N PRO A 614 -49.87 -23.18 -17.26
CA PRO A 614 -50.03 -22.69 -18.62
C PRO A 614 -48.73 -22.17 -19.26
N GLU A 615 -48.57 -22.33 -20.58
CA GLU A 615 -47.37 -21.89 -21.32
C GLU A 615 -47.03 -20.40 -21.12
N ALA A 616 -48.02 -19.56 -20.82
CA ALA A 616 -47.85 -18.13 -20.52
C ALA A 616 -46.96 -17.87 -19.28
N LEU A 617 -46.87 -18.83 -18.35
CA LEU A 617 -45.99 -18.77 -17.17
C LEU A 617 -44.66 -19.51 -17.40
N VAL A 618 -44.66 -20.54 -18.25
CA VAL A 618 -43.46 -21.31 -18.59
C VAL A 618 -42.49 -20.49 -19.45
N GLY A 619 -42.99 -19.74 -20.44
CA GLY A 619 -42.16 -18.94 -21.35
C GLY A 619 -41.22 -17.95 -20.64
N PRO A 620 -41.73 -17.06 -19.77
CA PRO A 620 -40.90 -16.13 -19.00
C PRO A 620 -39.91 -16.84 -18.05
N ALA A 621 -40.31 -17.95 -17.43
CA ALA A 621 -39.44 -18.71 -16.54
C ALA A 621 -38.30 -19.41 -17.30
N VAL A 622 -38.58 -19.95 -18.49
CA VAL A 622 -37.53 -20.48 -19.39
C VAL A 622 -36.60 -19.35 -19.83
N ALA A 623 -37.12 -18.17 -20.19
CA ALA A 623 -36.28 -17.02 -20.55
C ALA A 623 -35.36 -16.58 -19.39
N GLN A 624 -35.87 -16.61 -18.15
CA GLN A 624 -35.06 -16.32 -16.96
C GLN A 624 -33.94 -17.34 -16.78
N VAL A 625 -34.23 -18.65 -16.90
CA VAL A 625 -33.18 -19.69 -16.84
C VAL A 625 -32.17 -19.52 -17.97
N THR A 626 -32.61 -19.22 -19.20
CA THR A 626 -31.69 -18.92 -20.32
C THR A 626 -30.75 -17.76 -19.99
N GLN A 627 -31.28 -16.65 -19.45
CA GLN A 627 -30.44 -15.53 -19.03
C GLN A 627 -29.44 -15.92 -17.94
N ARG A 628 -29.87 -16.69 -16.92
CA ARG A 628 -28.96 -17.14 -15.85
C ARG A 628 -27.88 -18.10 -16.35
N VAL A 629 -28.19 -18.93 -17.36
CA VAL A 629 -27.19 -19.74 -18.05
C VAL A 629 -26.21 -18.86 -18.82
N GLU A 630 -26.67 -17.81 -19.49
CA GLU A 630 -25.79 -16.84 -20.15
C GLU A 630 -24.87 -16.12 -19.16
N ASP A 631 -25.41 -15.60 -18.05
CA ASP A 631 -24.67 -14.93 -16.98
C ASP A 631 -23.59 -15.87 -16.39
N PHE A 632 -23.96 -17.12 -16.10
CA PHE A 632 -23.04 -18.14 -15.61
C PHE A 632 -21.92 -18.42 -16.61
N PHE A 633 -22.23 -18.55 -17.91
CA PHE A 633 -21.21 -18.77 -18.94
C PHE A 633 -20.29 -17.56 -19.09
N ILE A 634 -20.81 -16.33 -19.02
CA ILE A 634 -19.97 -15.13 -19.01
C ILE A 634 -19.02 -15.15 -17.80
N ALA A 635 -19.51 -15.54 -16.62
CA ALA A 635 -18.70 -15.67 -15.42
C ALA A 635 -17.62 -16.76 -15.53
N LEU A 636 -17.90 -17.89 -16.19
CA LEU A 636 -16.93 -18.99 -16.36
C LEU A 636 -15.65 -18.56 -17.09
N LEU A 637 -15.74 -17.66 -18.06
CA LEU A 637 -14.59 -17.29 -18.91
C LEU A 637 -14.43 -15.78 -19.05
N ARG A 638 -13.93 -15.15 -17.99
CA ARG A 638 -13.51 -13.75 -18.00
C ARG A 638 -12.07 -13.59 -18.48
N PRO A 639 -11.65 -12.41 -18.98
CA PRO A 639 -10.27 -12.19 -19.45
C PRO A 639 -9.20 -12.61 -18.45
N GLU A 640 -9.45 -12.43 -17.16
CA GLU A 640 -8.50 -12.74 -16.09
C GLU A 640 -8.20 -14.24 -15.98
N HIS A 641 -9.14 -15.11 -16.38
CA HIS A 641 -8.95 -16.57 -16.38
C HIS A 641 -8.05 -17.04 -17.54
N LEU A 642 -7.81 -16.18 -18.52
CA LEU A 642 -6.97 -16.47 -19.69
C LEU A 642 -5.55 -15.87 -19.57
N HIS A 643 -5.29 -15.08 -18.53
CA HIS A 643 -3.96 -14.54 -18.28
C HIS A 643 -2.99 -15.65 -17.81
N PHE A 644 -1.82 -15.71 -18.43
CA PHE A 644 -0.69 -16.48 -17.92
C PHE A 644 -0.22 -15.83 -16.63
N ARG A 645 -0.48 -16.52 -15.52
CA ARG A 645 0.06 -16.18 -14.21
C ARG A 645 0.33 -17.43 -13.39
N ALA A 646 1.30 -17.35 -12.51
CA ALA A 646 1.65 -18.43 -11.58
C ALA A 646 2.26 -17.85 -10.31
N ARG A 647 2.19 -18.62 -9.22
CA ARG A 647 2.90 -18.33 -7.97
C ARG A 647 4.00 -19.38 -7.76
N PRO A 648 5.20 -19.19 -8.34
CA PRO A 648 6.26 -20.17 -8.19
C PRO A 648 6.71 -20.27 -6.73
N LEU A 649 6.77 -21.48 -6.20
CA LEU A 649 7.51 -21.81 -4.99
C LEU A 649 9.02 -21.67 -5.23
N PHE A 650 9.77 -21.57 -4.15
CA PHE A 650 11.18 -21.18 -4.16
C PHE A 650 11.35 -19.78 -4.76
N SER A 651 10.54 -18.87 -4.24
CA SER A 651 10.56 -17.45 -4.56
C SER A 651 10.56 -16.61 -3.29
N GLY A 652 10.81 -15.32 -3.45
CA GLY A 652 10.71 -14.35 -2.38
C GLY A 652 10.61 -12.93 -2.90
N ARG A 653 10.32 -12.01 -2.00
CA ARG A 653 10.37 -10.57 -2.26
C ARG A 653 11.01 -9.86 -1.08
N ALA A 654 11.71 -8.76 -1.36
CA ALA A 654 12.35 -7.96 -0.33
C ALA A 654 12.55 -6.52 -0.83
N ALA A 655 12.80 -5.60 0.10
CA ALA A 655 13.22 -4.25 -0.24
C ALA A 655 14.52 -4.28 -1.08
N LEU A 656 14.58 -3.43 -2.11
CA LEU A 656 15.73 -3.32 -3.00
C LEU A 656 16.71 -2.22 -2.53
N VAL A 657 18.01 -2.53 -2.55
CA VAL A 657 19.10 -1.63 -2.14
C VAL A 657 20.28 -1.69 -3.12
N SER A 658 20.99 -0.58 -3.28
CA SER A 658 22.24 -0.53 -4.04
C SER A 658 23.43 -1.11 -3.25
N GLU A 659 24.30 -1.87 -3.92
CA GLU A 659 25.58 -2.34 -3.37
C GLU A 659 26.67 -2.26 -4.45
N SER A 660 27.57 -1.28 -4.32
CA SER A 660 28.64 -1.07 -5.31
C SER A 660 29.74 -2.13 -5.25
N GLU A 661 29.83 -2.91 -4.17
CA GLU A 661 30.84 -3.97 -4.01
C GLU A 661 30.48 -5.27 -4.78
N LEU A 662 29.25 -5.41 -5.27
CA LEU A 662 28.84 -6.57 -6.07
C LEU A 662 29.32 -6.47 -7.53
N ASN A 663 29.64 -7.60 -8.15
CA ASN A 663 29.83 -7.64 -9.59
C ASN A 663 28.49 -7.43 -10.32
N LEU A 664 28.57 -7.03 -11.60
CA LEU A 664 27.37 -6.78 -12.43
C LEU A 664 26.48 -8.03 -12.59
N ASP A 665 27.07 -9.22 -12.55
CA ASP A 665 26.35 -10.50 -12.64
C ASP A 665 25.94 -11.05 -11.28
N GLN A 666 26.13 -10.30 -10.19
CA GLN A 666 25.82 -10.75 -8.83
C GLN A 666 24.61 -10.03 -8.23
N VAL A 667 23.92 -10.74 -7.33
CA VAL A 667 22.87 -10.20 -6.48
C VAL A 667 23.12 -10.61 -5.03
N GLY A 668 22.96 -9.68 -4.10
CA GLY A 668 22.97 -9.94 -2.67
C GLY A 668 21.60 -10.41 -2.21
N LEU A 669 21.50 -11.63 -1.66
CA LEU A 669 20.28 -12.14 -1.05
C LEU A 669 20.36 -12.05 0.49
N PRO A 670 19.26 -11.64 1.17
CA PRO A 670 19.13 -11.75 2.61
C PRO A 670 19.40 -13.17 3.10
N GLU A 671 20.04 -13.32 4.26
CA GLU A 671 20.35 -14.63 4.82
C GLU A 671 19.11 -15.53 4.97
N GLU A 672 18.00 -15.00 5.47
CA GLU A 672 16.74 -15.76 5.60
C GLU A 672 16.23 -16.26 4.24
N MET A 673 16.31 -15.42 3.20
CA MET A 673 15.91 -15.80 1.85
C MET A 673 16.86 -16.87 1.28
N ALA A 674 18.17 -16.73 1.48
CA ALA A 674 19.15 -17.71 1.04
C ALA A 674 18.88 -19.08 1.66
N TRP A 675 18.64 -19.15 2.97
CA TRP A 675 18.31 -20.41 3.64
C TRP A 675 16.97 -20.99 3.19
N ALA A 676 15.94 -20.17 3.01
CA ALA A 676 14.65 -20.63 2.52
C ALA A 676 14.76 -21.25 1.12
N LEU A 677 15.39 -20.53 0.18
CA LEU A 677 15.45 -20.94 -1.22
C LEU A 677 16.38 -22.14 -1.46
N PHE A 678 17.54 -22.17 -0.80
CA PHE A 678 18.58 -23.18 -1.09
C PHE A 678 18.69 -24.29 -0.03
N GLY A 679 18.01 -24.14 1.12
CA GLY A 679 18.08 -25.08 2.25
C GLY A 679 17.91 -26.57 1.85
N PRO A 680 16.92 -26.93 1.02
CA PRO A 680 16.76 -28.32 0.58
C PRO A 680 17.97 -28.88 -0.20
N GLN A 681 18.64 -28.05 -1.00
CA GLN A 681 19.85 -28.46 -1.74
C GLN A 681 21.05 -28.61 -0.80
N VAL A 682 21.14 -27.77 0.23
CA VAL A 682 22.16 -27.90 1.30
C VAL A 682 21.95 -29.22 2.05
N GLU A 683 20.71 -29.55 2.40
CA GLU A 683 20.37 -30.83 3.05
C GLU A 683 20.78 -32.02 2.20
N ARG A 684 20.53 -31.98 0.90
CA ARG A 684 20.95 -33.02 -0.06
C ARG A 684 22.46 -33.25 -0.03
N GLU A 685 23.26 -32.18 0.03
CA GLU A 685 24.73 -32.28 -0.05
C GLU A 685 25.39 -32.67 1.28
N ILE A 686 24.78 -32.29 2.41
CA ILE A 686 25.31 -32.61 3.74
C ILE A 686 24.77 -33.95 4.26
N GLY A 687 23.54 -34.31 3.87
CA GLY A 687 22.84 -35.52 4.31
C GLY A 687 22.36 -35.46 5.78
N ARG A 688 22.32 -34.27 6.39
CA ARG A 688 21.91 -34.07 7.80
C ARG A 688 21.04 -32.82 7.96
N ALA A 689 19.72 -33.03 8.02
CA ALA A 689 18.74 -31.95 8.18
C ALA A 689 18.96 -31.09 9.43
N GLU A 690 19.42 -31.68 10.53
CA GLU A 690 19.70 -30.95 11.78
C GLU A 690 20.78 -29.87 11.61
N GLU A 691 21.80 -30.12 10.80
CA GLU A 691 22.87 -29.13 10.56
C GLU A 691 22.37 -27.93 9.75
N VAL A 692 21.41 -28.15 8.84
CA VAL A 692 20.74 -27.10 8.07
C VAL A 692 19.81 -26.28 8.96
N ALA A 693 19.00 -26.95 9.79
CA ALA A 693 18.11 -26.30 10.75
C ALA A 693 18.86 -25.43 11.77
N GLN A 694 20.05 -25.87 12.20
CA GLN A 694 20.92 -25.14 13.13
C GLN A 694 21.83 -24.11 12.45
N ARG A 695 21.83 -24.05 11.11
CA ARG A 695 22.73 -23.20 10.31
C ARG A 695 24.20 -23.33 10.74
N SER A 696 24.69 -24.59 10.80
CA SER A 696 26.07 -24.86 11.21
C SER A 696 27.08 -24.16 10.28
N PRO A 697 28.31 -23.84 10.73
CA PRO A 697 29.33 -23.23 9.86
C PRO A 697 29.57 -24.03 8.58
N ARG A 698 29.59 -25.37 8.69
CA ARG A 698 29.70 -26.27 7.53
C ARG A 698 28.50 -26.14 6.59
N ALA A 699 27.28 -26.02 7.12
CA ALA A 699 26.10 -25.82 6.31
C ALA A 699 26.10 -24.47 5.59
N ALA A 700 26.59 -23.42 6.25
CA ALA A 700 26.76 -22.11 5.64
C ALA A 700 27.79 -22.13 4.50
N GLU A 701 28.92 -22.83 4.66
CA GLU A 701 29.92 -23.03 3.59
C GLU A 701 29.33 -23.75 2.37
N VAL A 702 28.53 -24.80 2.60
CA VAL A 702 27.84 -25.54 1.52
C VAL A 702 26.78 -24.68 0.84
N LEU A 703 26.01 -23.91 1.61
CA LEU A 703 25.05 -22.93 1.08
C LEU A 703 25.74 -21.94 0.15
N ASP A 704 26.83 -21.31 0.60
CA ASP A 704 27.57 -20.33 -0.20
C ASP A 704 28.13 -20.97 -1.49
N ALA A 705 28.61 -22.21 -1.42
CA ALA A 705 29.09 -22.95 -2.60
C ALA A 705 27.95 -23.30 -3.58
N ILE A 706 26.75 -23.65 -3.10
CA ILE A 706 25.57 -23.88 -3.93
C ILE A 706 25.15 -22.59 -4.63
N MET A 707 25.08 -21.49 -3.87
CA MET A 707 24.72 -20.17 -4.38
C MET A 707 25.70 -19.72 -5.48
N GLU A 708 27.00 -19.91 -5.29
CA GLU A 708 28.04 -19.51 -6.26
C GLU A 708 27.90 -20.17 -7.64
N ARG A 709 27.35 -21.40 -7.69
CA ARG A 709 27.12 -22.14 -8.94
C ARG A 709 25.67 -22.09 -9.43
N SER A 710 24.79 -21.35 -8.75
CA SER A 710 23.38 -21.23 -9.10
C SER A 710 23.09 -19.84 -9.68
N TRP A 711 21.99 -19.75 -10.40
CA TRP A 711 21.40 -18.50 -10.86
C TRP A 711 20.03 -18.31 -10.20
N VAL A 712 19.73 -17.07 -9.85
CA VAL A 712 18.39 -16.62 -9.45
C VAL A 712 17.90 -15.57 -10.43
N LEU A 713 16.60 -15.49 -10.63
CA LEU A 713 15.98 -14.48 -11.46
C LEU A 713 15.45 -13.36 -10.59
N LEU A 714 15.73 -12.13 -10.99
CA LEU A 714 15.05 -10.94 -10.49
C LEU A 714 13.98 -10.53 -11.51
N TYR A 715 12.81 -10.16 -11.02
CA TYR A 715 11.73 -9.63 -11.85
C TYR A 715 11.26 -8.26 -11.32
N SER A 716 11.20 -7.28 -12.23
CA SER A 716 10.65 -5.94 -11.98
C SER A 716 9.38 -5.73 -12.79
N ALA A 717 8.22 -5.68 -12.11
CA ALA A 717 6.92 -5.42 -12.72
C ALA A 717 6.74 -3.97 -13.20
N GLN A 718 7.56 -3.03 -12.70
CA GLN A 718 7.41 -1.58 -12.98
C GLN A 718 7.73 -1.17 -14.42
N ARG A 719 8.42 -2.03 -15.17
CA ARG A 719 9.00 -1.70 -16.48
C ARG A 719 8.01 -1.60 -17.65
N VAL A 720 6.72 -1.89 -17.44
CA VAL A 720 5.81 -2.18 -18.56
C VAL A 720 4.90 -1.00 -18.91
N LEU A 721 5.16 0.17 -18.33
CA LEU A 721 4.43 1.41 -18.60
C LEU A 721 5.23 2.47 -19.36
N VAL A 722 6.49 2.20 -19.74
CA VAL A 722 7.37 3.18 -20.39
C VAL A 722 7.87 2.66 -21.74
N ASP A 723 7.54 3.38 -22.82
CA ASP A 723 7.69 2.98 -24.24
C ASP A 723 9.15 2.87 -24.78
N ASP A 724 10.20 2.95 -23.96
CA ASP A 724 11.57 3.24 -24.46
C ASP A 724 12.67 2.20 -24.13
N GLY A 725 12.35 0.97 -23.71
CA GLY A 725 13.34 -0.09 -23.44
C GLY A 725 12.92 -1.52 -23.85
N PRO A 726 13.86 -2.45 -24.11
CA PRO A 726 13.52 -3.82 -24.52
C PRO A 726 12.90 -4.60 -23.35
N ALA A 727 11.59 -4.88 -23.41
CA ALA A 727 10.77 -5.45 -22.33
C ALA A 727 11.39 -6.71 -21.67
N SER A 728 12.13 -7.50 -22.44
CA SER A 728 12.88 -8.66 -21.96
C SER A 728 13.79 -8.45 -20.73
N THR A 729 14.44 -7.29 -20.52
CA THR A 729 15.24 -7.07 -19.28
C THR A 729 14.40 -6.81 -18.03
N ALA A 730 13.07 -6.95 -18.07
CA ALA A 730 12.24 -6.98 -16.87
C ALA A 730 12.53 -8.21 -16.00
N VAL A 731 13.00 -9.31 -16.62
CA VAL A 731 13.48 -10.52 -15.93
C VAL A 731 14.96 -10.71 -16.25
N MET A 732 15.82 -10.76 -15.24
CA MET A 732 17.26 -10.96 -15.42
C MET A 732 17.84 -11.94 -14.39
N ALA A 733 18.84 -12.72 -14.80
CA ALA A 733 19.51 -13.71 -13.98
C ALA A 733 20.80 -13.19 -13.36
N PHE A 734 21.01 -13.50 -12.08
CA PHE A 734 22.19 -13.14 -11.30
C PHE A 734 22.70 -14.31 -10.46
N ARG A 735 24.00 -14.30 -10.19
CA ARG A 735 24.65 -15.18 -9.21
C ARG A 735 24.38 -14.66 -7.80
N PRO A 736 23.71 -15.44 -6.94
CA PRO A 736 23.38 -14.99 -5.60
C PRO A 736 24.61 -15.02 -4.68
N ARG A 737 24.69 -14.03 -3.80
CA ARG A 737 25.65 -13.91 -2.70
C ARG A 737 24.88 -13.70 -1.41
N ARG A 738 25.19 -14.47 -0.37
CA ARG A 738 24.53 -14.32 0.92
C ARG A 738 25.05 -13.08 1.63
N LEU A 739 24.15 -12.15 1.97
CA LEU A 739 24.46 -10.91 2.70
C LEU A 739 23.59 -10.79 3.96
N ALA A 740 24.12 -10.08 4.95
CA ALA A 740 23.39 -9.77 6.17
C ALA A 740 22.30 -8.71 5.94
N GLY A 741 21.26 -8.75 6.76
CA GLY A 741 20.10 -7.84 6.70
C GLY A 741 18.90 -8.47 6.00
N ALA A 742 17.92 -7.63 5.63
CA ALA A 742 16.63 -8.06 5.09
C ALA A 742 16.37 -7.57 3.65
N ALA A 743 17.33 -6.90 3.02
CA ALA A 743 17.18 -6.31 1.69
C ALA A 743 17.93 -7.11 0.60
N VAL A 744 17.35 -7.17 -0.60
CA VAL A 744 18.03 -7.64 -1.80
C VAL A 744 18.92 -6.52 -2.32
N ARG A 745 20.16 -6.85 -2.67
CA ARG A 745 21.16 -5.87 -3.09
C ARG A 745 21.60 -6.09 -4.53
N VAL A 746 21.64 -5.02 -5.32
CA VAL A 746 22.10 -5.06 -6.71
C VAL A 746 23.14 -3.98 -6.96
N HIS A 747 24.03 -4.23 -7.92
CA HIS A 747 24.98 -3.22 -8.33
C HIS A 747 24.26 -2.03 -9.01
N PRO A 748 24.55 -0.76 -8.68
CA PRO A 748 23.84 0.42 -9.21
C PRO A 748 23.75 0.51 -10.74
N ARG A 749 24.76 -0.04 -11.45
CA ARG A 749 24.77 -0.08 -12.93
C ARG A 749 23.70 -1.00 -13.53
N VAL A 750 23.16 -1.94 -12.76
CA VAL A 750 22.09 -2.85 -13.19
C VAL A 750 20.73 -2.15 -13.13
N CYS A 751 20.56 -1.17 -12.24
CA CYS A 751 19.27 -0.51 -12.02
C CYS A 751 18.64 0.02 -13.31
N ARG A 752 19.44 0.64 -14.18
CA ARG A 752 18.94 1.15 -15.47
C ARG A 752 18.55 0.06 -16.48
N LEU A 753 19.12 -1.14 -16.37
CA LEU A 753 18.73 -2.28 -17.24
C LEU A 753 17.33 -2.79 -16.91
N MET A 754 17.00 -2.80 -15.62
CA MET A 754 15.75 -3.33 -15.09
C MET A 754 14.76 -2.23 -14.66
N GLU A 755 15.08 -0.96 -14.94
CA GLU A 755 14.36 0.24 -14.48
C GLU A 755 14.05 0.23 -12.97
N LEU A 756 15.02 -0.24 -12.19
CA LEU A 756 14.93 -0.22 -10.74
C LEU A 756 15.18 1.20 -10.25
N ASP A 757 14.32 1.66 -9.36
CA ASP A 757 14.60 2.79 -8.50
C ASP A 757 14.88 2.33 -7.06
N PHE A 758 15.52 3.21 -6.29
CA PHE A 758 15.78 2.98 -4.87
C PHE A 758 14.87 3.83 -4.01
N ASP A 759 13.61 3.96 -4.42
CA ASP A 759 12.63 4.65 -3.60
C ASP A 759 12.15 3.72 -2.46
N GLY A 760 12.46 2.42 -2.52
CA GLY A 760 12.08 1.39 -1.55
C GLY A 760 11.03 0.44 -2.10
N ASP A 761 11.06 0.21 -3.40
CA ASP A 761 10.33 -0.87 -4.02
C ASP A 761 10.80 -2.24 -3.55
N GLN A 762 9.91 -3.21 -3.72
CA GLN A 762 10.24 -4.62 -3.54
C GLN A 762 10.69 -5.18 -4.89
N ILE A 763 11.70 -6.02 -4.86
CA ILE A 763 12.09 -6.84 -6.00
C ILE A 763 11.70 -8.28 -5.74
N GLU A 764 11.22 -8.96 -6.77
CA GLU A 764 10.86 -10.37 -6.71
C GLU A 764 12.04 -11.23 -7.14
N VAL A 765 12.29 -12.31 -6.39
CA VAL A 765 13.40 -13.25 -6.58
C VAL A 765 12.81 -14.64 -6.81
N PHE A 766 13.27 -15.32 -7.86
CA PHE A 766 12.85 -16.69 -8.18
C PHE A 766 14.07 -17.59 -8.35
N LEU A 767 14.01 -18.80 -7.79
CA LEU A 767 15.03 -19.83 -8.01
C LEU A 767 14.55 -20.83 -9.07
N PRO A 768 15.15 -20.85 -10.28
CA PRO A 768 14.89 -21.90 -11.26
C PRO A 768 15.31 -23.27 -10.70
N LEU A 769 14.38 -24.20 -10.54
CA LEU A 769 14.65 -25.47 -9.87
C LEU A 769 15.27 -26.54 -10.76
N THR A 770 15.06 -26.47 -12.08
CA THR A 770 15.54 -27.48 -13.04
C THR A 770 16.91 -27.12 -13.60
N GLU A 771 17.72 -28.13 -13.94
CA GLU A 771 19.05 -27.91 -14.52
C GLU A 771 18.99 -27.19 -15.87
N GLU A 772 17.98 -27.49 -16.69
CA GLU A 772 17.75 -26.82 -17.98
C GLU A 772 17.43 -25.32 -17.77
N ALA A 773 16.60 -24.98 -16.78
CA ALA A 773 16.27 -23.60 -16.49
C ALA A 773 17.46 -22.83 -15.90
N GLN A 774 18.30 -23.49 -15.08
CA GLN A 774 19.57 -22.92 -14.58
C GLN A 774 20.56 -22.60 -15.72
N ALA A 775 20.73 -23.53 -16.68
CA ALA A 775 21.61 -23.30 -17.84
C ALA A 775 21.07 -22.22 -18.78
N GLU A 776 19.75 -22.17 -18.96
CA GLU A 776 19.09 -21.12 -19.74
C GLU A 776 19.15 -19.76 -19.04
N ALA A 777 19.07 -19.72 -17.71
CA ALA A 777 19.25 -18.48 -16.94
C ALA A 777 20.63 -17.87 -17.17
N GLU A 778 21.69 -18.68 -17.17
CA GLU A 778 23.06 -18.22 -17.49
C GLU A 778 23.17 -17.67 -18.91
N THR A 779 22.64 -18.40 -19.89
CA THR A 779 22.91 -18.14 -21.31
C THR A 779 21.99 -17.09 -21.92
N ALA A 780 20.71 -17.05 -21.53
CA ALA A 780 19.70 -16.17 -22.10
C ALA A 780 19.35 -14.98 -21.21
N LEU A 781 19.27 -15.19 -19.88
CA LEU A 781 18.73 -14.20 -18.95
C LEU A 781 19.80 -13.44 -18.14
N SER A 782 21.06 -13.87 -18.17
CA SER A 782 22.13 -13.13 -17.50
C SER A 782 22.37 -11.77 -18.16
N VAL A 783 23.04 -10.84 -17.45
CA VAL A 783 23.47 -9.55 -18.03
C VAL A 783 24.21 -9.77 -19.36
N ALA A 784 25.08 -10.77 -19.43
CA ALA A 784 25.79 -11.12 -20.65
C ALA A 784 24.85 -11.68 -21.74
N GLY A 785 23.90 -12.54 -21.38
CA GLY A 785 22.90 -13.08 -22.30
C GLY A 785 22.04 -11.99 -22.95
N HIS A 786 21.56 -11.03 -22.16
CA HIS A 786 20.83 -9.88 -22.70
C HIS A 786 21.68 -9.03 -23.65
N ILE A 787 22.91 -8.68 -23.26
CA ILE A 787 23.81 -7.89 -24.11
C ILE A 787 24.17 -8.63 -25.42
N GLN A 788 24.33 -9.95 -25.36
CA GLN A 788 24.60 -10.76 -26.55
C GLN A 788 23.41 -10.82 -27.50
N ARG A 789 22.18 -10.87 -26.97
CA ARG A 789 20.94 -10.88 -27.75
C ARG A 789 20.68 -9.52 -28.39
N ASP A 790 20.93 -8.44 -27.65
CA ASP A 790 20.75 -7.07 -28.14
C ASP A 790 21.92 -6.18 -27.67
N ALA A 791 22.80 -5.86 -28.62
CA ALA A 791 23.96 -5.00 -28.37
C ALA A 791 23.59 -3.53 -28.10
N ASP A 792 22.39 -3.09 -28.49
CA ASP A 792 21.92 -1.73 -28.22
C ASP A 792 21.54 -1.55 -26.74
N ILE A 793 21.30 -2.64 -25.99
CA ILE A 793 21.19 -2.61 -24.51
C ILE A 793 22.45 -2.01 -23.89
N TRP A 794 23.63 -2.39 -24.40
CA TRP A 794 24.89 -1.83 -23.90
C TRP A 794 25.05 -0.35 -24.27
N ARG A 795 24.58 0.05 -25.46
CA ARG A 795 24.57 1.47 -25.86
C ARG A 795 23.63 2.29 -25.00
N TYR A 796 22.43 1.78 -24.70
CA TYR A 796 21.47 2.40 -23.80
C TYR A 796 22.06 2.64 -22.42
N VAL A 797 22.75 1.64 -21.84
CA VAL A 797 23.47 1.79 -20.57
C VAL A 797 24.62 2.79 -20.69
N ALA A 798 25.42 2.72 -21.76
CA ALA A 798 26.61 3.54 -21.93
C ALA A 798 26.30 5.02 -22.22
N ASP A 799 25.28 5.32 -23.03
CA ASP A 799 24.93 6.69 -23.44
C ASP A 799 24.17 7.44 -22.33
N ASN A 800 23.31 6.76 -21.57
CA ASN A 800 22.71 7.34 -20.36
C ASN A 800 23.72 7.51 -19.23
N TRP A 801 24.75 6.65 -19.17
CA TRP A 801 25.87 6.89 -18.26
C TRP A 801 26.75 8.05 -18.71
N ARG A 802 26.92 8.26 -20.03
CA ARG A 802 27.62 9.42 -20.58
C ARG A 802 26.84 10.72 -20.41
N SER A 803 25.52 10.73 -20.30
CA SER A 803 24.79 11.96 -19.95
C SER A 803 25.03 12.36 -18.48
N CYS A 804 25.15 11.38 -17.57
CA CYS A 804 25.62 11.58 -16.19
C CYS A 804 27.13 11.91 -16.13
N ALA A 805 27.96 11.30 -16.97
CA ALA A 805 29.41 11.47 -16.98
C ALA A 805 29.92 12.64 -17.86
N ALA A 806 29.15 13.15 -18.81
CA ALA A 806 29.46 14.38 -19.55
C ALA A 806 29.34 15.61 -18.64
N ARG A 807 28.56 15.51 -17.54
CA ARG A 807 28.61 16.42 -16.40
C ARG A 807 29.80 16.16 -15.44
N ARG A 808 30.53 15.04 -15.58
CA ARG A 808 31.75 14.67 -14.81
C ARG A 808 33.07 15.18 -15.38
N LYS A 809 33.10 16.08 -16.38
CA LYS A 809 34.37 16.72 -16.81
C LYS A 809 35.04 17.57 -15.71
N ALA A 810 34.49 17.63 -14.50
CA ALA A 810 35.02 18.41 -13.39
C ALA A 810 35.43 17.64 -12.12
N ALA A 811 35.49 16.29 -12.05
CA ALA A 811 36.01 15.60 -10.85
C ALA A 811 36.72 14.26 -11.16
N PRO A 812 37.70 13.82 -10.35
CA PRO A 812 38.81 13.00 -10.80
C PRO A 812 38.49 11.51 -10.92
N LYS A 813 39.28 10.84 -11.78
CA LYS A 813 39.29 9.39 -11.98
C LYS A 813 39.65 8.69 -10.68
N TRP A 814 38.74 7.86 -10.20
CA TRP A 814 39.05 6.73 -9.32
C TRP A 814 39.06 5.50 -10.23
N SER A 815 40.27 5.00 -10.55
CA SER A 815 40.54 3.64 -11.03
C SER A 815 40.45 2.69 -9.83
N ASP A 816 39.90 1.49 -9.89
CA ASP A 816 39.81 0.48 -10.97
C ASP A 816 38.40 -0.05 -11.17
#